data_AF-A0A816FKA0-F1
#
_entry.id   AF-A0A816FKA0-F1
#
_cell.length_a   1.000
_cell.length_b   1.000
_cell.length_c   1.000
_cell.angle_alpha   90.00
_cell.angle_beta   90.00
_cell.angle_gamma   90.00
#
_symmetry.space_group_name_H-M   'P 1'
#
loop_
_entity.id
_entity.type
_entity.pdbx_description
1 polymer ?
#
loop_
_entity_poly.entity_id
_entity_poly.type
_entity_poly.pdbx_seq_one_letter_code
_entity_poly.pdbx_strand_id
1 'polypeptide(L)'
;MSCMIPIILGSSLIFARVITKETEAQLSTYSKAGQIAQEVFSSLRTVLSFNGGKLQQKQYDKELKLNEWCTVRKDAAFGAFTGWIFCINFIVYSIGFTFGSILMSYGNHRTLTISEILIVVNMFAQALSFLNSIGPFFLSISEAQGAAVSVFRLIDEAHDANINEKEILQESISDEKSISNINGDIEFDNVSFSYPSRENATALNNLKLIARANQTTALVGSSGCGKSTCVSLLLRFYEPSLGRIMIDGQSITDYKIKQFRQNIGIVSQEPILFGISIYENIRFGKMNATRAEIENAAEQANAHKFIMKLPNKYETLVGERGIQLSGGEKQRIALARALVKQPSILLLDEATSALDNVSERIVQEALDRACKNRTTIVIAHRLTTIQNADYIYVLDSGSVLEEGTHETLLAKEGGKYQTMVKMQQSEKMIDAQDGLMNMEKAAAEDEEQILERIRLLSESESIDINQEFNDCNYGDVRRRVLITCGLFILTGAIFMIFHFFQVTILLLNYINEFFHLRLQFVTFGIAGAKLVTRLRSKSFACFLRQEVAYFDRPENSSGAICTQLSSNAAAIEDMAGTRLGIICQALSMSTFGFLLGFFYNWQLTMIIAIPFVIVLIATIIEIRLSSWLKTQSNLVHSQASTLAVEVITNMRTVKQLSMEIEILQQYSNMIDQVLKLSWRPEALFATVFGLYWAMSSLTLGLL
;
A
#
# COMPACT_ATOMS: atom_id res chain seq x y z
N MET A 1 49.36 -12.71 -8.90
CA MET A 1 47.89 -12.61 -9.10
C MET A 1 47.19 -11.95 -7.89
N SER A 2 47.52 -12.29 -6.64
CA SER A 2 46.96 -11.66 -5.42
C SER A 2 47.08 -10.13 -5.32
N CYS A 3 48.09 -9.53 -5.95
CA CYS A 3 48.28 -8.07 -5.96
C CYS A 3 47.15 -7.30 -6.68
N MET A 4 46.28 -7.98 -7.45
CA MET A 4 45.14 -7.34 -8.12
C MET A 4 43.90 -7.22 -7.23
N ILE A 5 43.86 -7.92 -6.09
CA ILE A 5 42.72 -7.88 -5.15
C ILE A 5 42.45 -6.44 -4.64
N PRO A 6 43.45 -5.66 -4.18
CA PRO A 6 43.21 -4.28 -3.74
C PRO A 6 42.68 -3.37 -4.85
N ILE A 7 43.05 -3.60 -6.10
CA ILE A 7 42.59 -2.82 -7.26
C ILE A 7 41.12 -3.13 -7.56
N ILE A 8 40.72 -4.40 -7.50
CA ILE A 8 39.32 -4.82 -7.66
C ILE A 8 38.47 -4.24 -6.53
N LEU A 9 38.90 -4.38 -5.27
CA LEU A 9 38.17 -3.85 -4.12
C LEU A 9 38.06 -2.32 -4.16
N GLY A 10 39.17 -1.62 -4.42
CA GLY A 10 39.20 -0.16 -4.52
C GLY A 10 38.31 0.38 -5.64
N SER A 11 38.37 -0.23 -6.83
CA SER A 11 37.48 0.14 -7.93
C SER A 11 36.02 -0.19 -7.65
N SER A 12 35.74 -1.34 -7.03
CA SER A 12 34.38 -1.72 -6.63
C SER A 12 33.76 -0.72 -5.65
N LEU A 13 34.52 -0.23 -4.67
CA LEU A 13 34.04 0.79 -3.72
C LEU A 13 33.75 2.14 -4.41
N ILE A 14 34.59 2.56 -5.35
CA ILE A 14 34.39 3.80 -6.11
C ILE A 14 33.13 3.70 -6.97
N PHE A 15 33.00 2.61 -7.74
CA PHE A 15 31.84 2.40 -8.60
C PHE A 15 30.56 2.17 -7.80
N ALA A 16 30.62 1.52 -6.63
CA ALA A 16 29.49 1.40 -5.73
C ALA A 16 28.94 2.78 -5.34
N ARG A 17 29.79 3.73 -4.94
CA ARG A 17 29.36 5.10 -4.63
C ARG A 17 28.72 5.82 -5.82
N VAL A 18 29.26 5.63 -7.02
CA VAL A 18 28.70 6.22 -8.25
C VAL A 18 27.32 5.62 -8.55
N ILE A 19 27.19 4.30 -8.50
CA ILE A 19 25.92 3.60 -8.76
C ILE A 19 24.87 3.98 -7.71
N THR A 20 25.23 4.03 -6.42
CA THR A 20 24.31 4.46 -5.35
C THR A 20 23.79 5.88 -5.61
N LYS A 21 24.67 6.82 -5.95
CA LYS A 21 24.28 8.20 -6.27
C LYS A 21 23.32 8.30 -7.46
N GLU A 22 23.59 7.57 -8.55
CA GLU A 22 22.69 7.55 -9.71
C GLU A 22 21.36 6.84 -9.39
N THR A 23 21.38 5.83 -8.52
CA THR A 23 20.18 5.13 -8.04
C THR A 23 19.31 6.04 -7.18
N GLU A 24 19.89 6.84 -6.29
CA GLU A 24 19.19 7.87 -5.51
C GLU A 24 18.54 8.93 -6.43
N ALA A 25 19.26 9.38 -7.46
CA ALA A 25 18.71 10.32 -8.45
C ALA A 25 17.54 9.72 -9.25
N GLN A 26 17.66 8.45 -9.66
CA GLN A 26 16.58 7.70 -10.30
C GLN A 26 15.35 7.58 -9.38
N LEU A 27 15.55 7.16 -8.13
CA LEU A 27 14.47 7.00 -7.15
C LEU A 27 13.77 8.33 -6.83
N SER A 28 14.53 9.43 -6.71
CA SER A 28 13.99 10.76 -6.44
C SER A 28 13.09 11.27 -7.57
N THR A 29 13.54 11.17 -8.83
CA THR A 29 12.74 11.56 -10.01
C THR A 29 11.52 10.67 -10.18
N TYR A 30 11.64 9.37 -9.89
CA TYR A 30 10.52 8.45 -9.96
C TYR A 30 9.46 8.73 -8.88
N SER A 31 9.90 9.00 -7.64
CA SER A 31 9.01 9.32 -6.52
C SER A 31 8.14 10.54 -6.82
N LYS A 32 8.69 11.58 -7.47
CA LYS A 32 7.92 12.76 -7.92
C LYS A 32 6.83 12.40 -8.93
N ALA A 33 7.14 11.56 -9.92
CA ALA A 33 6.14 11.07 -10.86
C ALA A 33 5.05 10.24 -10.15
N GLY A 34 5.44 9.41 -9.17
CA GLY A 34 4.52 8.64 -8.34
C GLY A 34 3.58 9.51 -7.51
N GLN A 35 4.09 10.59 -6.91
CA GLN A 35 3.28 11.57 -6.16
C GLN A 35 2.22 12.24 -7.05
N ILE A 36 2.59 12.67 -8.26
CA ILE A 36 1.64 13.24 -9.22
C ILE A 36 0.54 12.23 -9.56
N ALA A 37 0.93 10.98 -9.85
CA ALA A 37 -0.05 9.93 -10.16
C ALA A 37 -1.00 9.67 -8.98
N GLN A 38 -0.46 9.59 -7.76
CA GLN A 38 -1.26 9.38 -6.56
C GLN A 38 -2.22 10.54 -6.28
N GLU A 39 -1.77 11.79 -6.41
CA GLU A 39 -2.61 12.97 -6.25
C GLU A 39 -3.77 12.96 -7.26
N VAL A 40 -3.46 12.68 -8.53
CA VAL A 40 -4.44 12.66 -9.62
C VAL A 40 -5.46 11.55 -9.44
N PHE A 41 -5.05 10.32 -9.13
CA PHE A 41 -6.01 9.21 -8.95
C PHE A 41 -6.79 9.30 -7.63
N SER A 42 -6.20 9.86 -6.57
CA SER A 42 -6.92 10.10 -5.30
C SER A 42 -7.99 11.17 -5.44
N SER A 43 -7.82 12.12 -6.37
CA SER A 43 -8.75 13.24 -6.62
C SER A 43 -9.34 13.20 -8.04
N LEU A 44 -9.44 12.02 -8.64
CA LEU A 44 -9.76 11.86 -10.06
C LEU A 44 -11.05 12.56 -10.48
N ARG A 45 -12.11 12.46 -9.68
CA ARG A 45 -13.41 13.10 -9.97
C ARG A 45 -13.25 14.62 -10.11
N THR A 46 -12.42 15.24 -9.26
CA THR A 46 -12.08 16.66 -9.32
C THR A 46 -11.27 16.98 -10.58
N VAL A 47 -10.25 16.18 -10.88
CA VAL A 47 -9.42 16.41 -12.07
C VAL A 47 -10.27 16.33 -13.35
N LEU A 48 -11.19 15.37 -13.43
CA LEU A 48 -12.09 15.21 -14.57
C LEU A 48 -13.14 16.33 -14.63
N SER A 49 -13.74 16.73 -13.49
CA SER A 49 -14.74 17.80 -13.46
C SER A 49 -14.18 19.16 -13.90
N PHE A 50 -12.89 19.41 -13.65
CA PHE A 50 -12.18 20.62 -14.09
C PHE A 50 -11.46 20.47 -15.45
N ASN A 51 -11.67 19.36 -16.17
CA ASN A 51 -10.98 19.05 -17.45
C ASN A 51 -9.43 19.13 -17.35
N GLY A 52 -8.86 18.82 -16.18
CA GLY A 52 -7.44 18.93 -15.88
C GLY A 52 -6.56 17.81 -16.44
N GLY A 53 -7.13 16.77 -17.06
CA GLY A 53 -6.39 15.56 -17.46
C GLY A 53 -5.17 15.83 -18.36
N LYS A 54 -5.28 16.71 -19.36
CA LYS A 54 -4.16 17.04 -20.27
C LYS A 54 -3.01 17.76 -19.57
N LEU A 55 -3.31 18.62 -18.59
CA LEU A 55 -2.30 19.33 -17.80
C LEU A 55 -1.52 18.33 -16.95
N GLN A 56 -2.25 17.45 -16.26
CA GLN A 56 -1.67 16.43 -15.38
C GLN A 56 -0.80 15.43 -16.15
N GLN A 57 -1.25 15.02 -17.34
CA GLN A 57 -0.45 14.18 -18.23
C GLN A 57 0.90 14.83 -18.60
N LYS A 58 0.91 16.12 -18.97
CA LYS A 58 2.16 16.82 -19.31
C LYS A 58 3.14 16.91 -18.14
N GLN A 59 2.64 17.10 -16.92
CA GLN A 59 3.48 17.13 -15.71
C GLN A 59 4.09 15.75 -15.44
N TYR A 60 3.26 14.69 -15.53
CA TYR A 60 3.72 13.32 -15.39
C TYR A 60 4.79 12.93 -16.44
N ASP A 61 4.56 13.26 -17.71
CA ASP A 61 5.49 12.97 -18.81
C ASP A 61 6.85 13.69 -18.66
N LYS A 62 6.86 14.89 -18.07
CA LYS A 62 8.09 15.64 -17.80
C LYS A 62 8.97 14.91 -16.79
N GLU A 63 8.39 14.44 -15.68
CA GLU A 63 9.13 13.69 -14.65
C GLU A 63 9.58 12.31 -15.17
N LEU A 64 8.76 11.64 -16.00
CA LEU A 64 9.16 10.38 -16.63
C LEU A 64 10.38 10.54 -17.56
N LYS A 65 10.47 11.63 -18.35
CA LYS A 65 11.65 11.89 -19.20
C LYS A 65 12.92 12.13 -18.40
N LEU A 66 12.81 12.80 -17.24
CA LEU A 66 13.94 12.96 -16.33
C LEU A 66 14.37 11.61 -15.75
N ASN A 67 13.40 10.78 -15.36
CA ASN A 67 13.65 9.43 -14.87
C ASN A 67 14.32 8.53 -15.92
N GLU A 68 13.90 8.61 -17.19
CA GLU A 68 14.52 7.90 -18.32
C GLU A 68 16.02 8.22 -18.41
N TRP A 69 16.38 9.50 -18.33
CA TRP A 69 17.79 9.92 -18.46
C TRP A 69 18.64 9.49 -17.26
N CYS A 70 18.11 9.58 -16.03
CA CYS A 70 18.77 9.05 -14.83
C CYS A 70 18.98 7.54 -14.94
N THR A 71 17.99 6.80 -15.44
CA THR A 71 18.08 5.35 -15.64
C THR A 71 19.18 4.99 -16.63
N VAL A 72 19.25 5.67 -17.79
CA VAL A 72 20.30 5.45 -18.79
C VAL A 72 21.70 5.76 -18.25
N ARG A 73 21.85 6.83 -17.44
CA ARG A 73 23.14 7.14 -16.79
C ARG A 73 23.56 6.07 -15.80
N LYS A 74 22.63 5.57 -14.99
CA LYS A 74 22.86 4.46 -14.07
C LYS A 74 23.31 3.21 -14.82
N ASP A 75 22.60 2.83 -15.87
CA ASP A 75 22.94 1.65 -16.67
C ASP A 75 24.29 1.80 -17.39
N ALA A 76 24.61 3.01 -17.86
CA ALA A 76 25.92 3.32 -18.44
C ALA A 76 27.05 3.18 -17.41
N ALA A 77 26.84 3.66 -16.18
CA ALA A 77 27.80 3.53 -15.08
C ALA A 77 27.98 2.06 -14.68
N PHE A 78 26.88 1.30 -14.62
CA PHE A 78 26.91 -0.13 -14.33
C PHE A 78 27.61 -0.94 -15.44
N GLY A 79 27.36 -0.60 -16.71
CA GLY A 79 28.07 -1.19 -17.86
C GLY A 79 29.57 -0.90 -17.87
N ALA A 80 29.96 0.33 -17.51
CA ALA A 80 31.37 0.67 -17.38
C ALA A 80 32.04 -0.06 -16.21
N PHE A 81 31.34 -0.20 -15.08
CA PHE A 81 31.83 -0.95 -13.92
C PHE A 81 32.02 -2.43 -14.25
N THR A 82 31.00 -3.09 -14.80
CA THR A 82 31.07 -4.50 -15.19
C THR A 82 32.18 -4.72 -16.22
N GLY A 83 32.24 -3.90 -17.27
CA GLY A 83 33.34 -3.91 -18.24
C GLY A 83 34.72 -3.82 -17.59
N TRP A 84 34.90 -2.88 -16.65
CA TRP A 84 36.16 -2.71 -15.91
C TRP A 84 36.56 -3.95 -15.10
N ILE A 85 35.60 -4.59 -14.43
CA ILE A 85 35.84 -5.82 -13.66
C ILE A 85 36.25 -6.97 -14.59
N PHE A 86 35.59 -7.13 -15.73
CA PHE A 86 35.98 -8.14 -16.73
C PHE A 86 37.39 -7.86 -17.27
N CYS A 87 37.75 -6.61 -17.55
CA CYS A 87 39.12 -6.25 -17.95
C CYS A 87 40.16 -6.67 -16.91
N ILE A 88 39.92 -6.41 -15.62
CA ILE A 88 40.87 -6.84 -14.57
C ILE A 88 41.00 -8.36 -14.54
N ASN A 89 39.89 -9.10 -14.65
CA ASN A 89 39.94 -10.57 -14.71
C ASN A 89 40.81 -11.06 -15.88
N PHE A 90 40.67 -10.48 -17.07
CA PHE A 90 41.51 -10.86 -18.21
C PHE A 90 42.98 -10.46 -18.05
N ILE A 91 43.27 -9.34 -17.39
CA ILE A 91 44.65 -8.95 -17.04
C ILE A 91 45.26 -9.98 -16.06
N VAL A 92 44.48 -10.44 -15.08
CA VAL A 92 44.89 -11.50 -14.14
C VAL A 92 45.22 -12.79 -14.88
N TYR A 93 44.34 -13.22 -15.80
CA TYR A 93 44.58 -14.39 -16.66
C TYR A 93 45.89 -14.25 -17.44
N SER A 94 46.10 -13.09 -18.06
CA SER A 94 47.26 -12.85 -18.93
C SER A 94 48.58 -12.82 -18.19
N ILE A 95 48.62 -12.17 -17.02
CA ILE A 95 49.80 -12.17 -16.15
C ILE A 95 50.05 -13.59 -15.63
N GLY A 96 48.99 -14.30 -15.23
CA GLY A 96 49.06 -15.68 -14.76
C GLY A 96 49.68 -16.61 -15.80
N PHE A 97 49.18 -16.57 -17.04
CA PHE A 97 49.69 -17.41 -18.13
C PHE A 97 51.09 -17.02 -18.59
N THR A 98 51.39 -15.72 -18.73
CA THR A 98 52.72 -15.25 -19.16
C THR A 98 53.79 -15.59 -18.13
N PHE A 99 53.49 -15.38 -16.84
CA PHE A 99 54.42 -15.74 -15.77
C PHE A 99 54.56 -17.27 -15.64
N GLY A 100 53.45 -18.00 -15.78
CA GLY A 100 53.47 -19.46 -15.83
C GLY A 100 54.32 -20.01 -16.98
N SER A 101 54.21 -19.44 -18.18
CA SER A 101 55.02 -19.87 -19.33
C SER A 101 56.51 -19.56 -19.15
N ILE A 102 56.85 -18.43 -18.52
CA ILE A 102 58.24 -18.09 -18.16
C ILE A 102 58.78 -19.10 -17.14
N LEU A 103 58.03 -19.42 -16.07
CA LEU A 103 58.45 -20.42 -15.09
C LEU A 103 58.68 -21.81 -15.71
N MET A 104 57.82 -22.20 -16.66
CA MET A 104 57.97 -23.44 -17.42
C MET A 104 59.26 -23.45 -18.26
N SER A 105 59.67 -22.29 -18.79
CA SER A 105 60.86 -22.15 -19.63
C SER A 105 62.19 -22.08 -18.86
N TYR A 106 62.18 -21.65 -17.58
CA TYR A 106 63.41 -21.41 -16.77
C TYR A 106 63.63 -22.42 -15.63
N GLY A 107 62.68 -23.30 -15.32
CA GLY A 107 62.73 -24.16 -14.12
C GLY A 107 63.58 -25.42 -14.25
N ASN A 108 64.65 -25.55 -13.44
CA ASN A 108 65.61 -26.67 -13.47
C ASN A 108 65.25 -27.87 -12.56
N HIS A 109 64.23 -27.81 -11.68
CA HIS A 109 63.94 -28.90 -10.71
C HIS A 109 62.46 -29.30 -10.48
N ARG A 110 61.48 -28.62 -11.09
CA ARG A 110 60.09 -29.07 -11.21
C ARG A 110 59.49 -28.45 -12.46
N THR A 111 59.36 -29.22 -13.53
CA THR A 111 58.64 -28.79 -14.73
C THR A 111 57.16 -28.68 -14.37
N LEU A 112 56.70 -27.47 -14.05
CA LEU A 112 55.27 -27.20 -13.92
C LEU A 112 54.59 -27.63 -15.22
N THR A 113 53.62 -28.52 -15.10
CA THR A 113 52.81 -28.96 -16.23
C THR A 113 51.86 -27.84 -16.65
N ILE A 114 51.49 -27.82 -17.94
CA ILE A 114 50.50 -26.87 -18.47
C ILE A 114 49.18 -26.97 -17.69
N SER A 115 48.80 -28.18 -17.28
CA SER A 115 47.63 -28.44 -16.42
C SER A 115 47.72 -27.76 -15.05
N GLU A 116 48.88 -27.79 -14.38
CA GLU A 116 49.04 -27.14 -13.07
C GLU A 116 48.90 -25.62 -13.18
N ILE A 117 49.44 -25.01 -14.24
CA ILE A 117 49.30 -23.57 -14.49
C ILE A 117 47.82 -23.21 -14.76
N LEU A 118 47.14 -24.00 -15.60
CA LEU A 118 45.72 -23.81 -15.90
C LEU A 118 44.84 -23.91 -14.65
N ILE A 119 45.08 -24.92 -13.79
CA ILE A 119 44.33 -25.10 -12.54
C ILE A 119 44.53 -23.91 -11.61
N VAL A 120 45.78 -23.50 -11.36
CA VAL A 120 46.08 -22.39 -10.44
C VAL A 120 45.47 -21.07 -10.93
N VAL A 121 45.58 -20.77 -12.22
CA VAL A 121 45.01 -19.55 -12.81
C VAL A 121 43.48 -19.58 -12.76
N ASN A 122 42.84 -20.70 -13.12
CA ASN A 122 41.38 -20.82 -13.09
C ASN A 122 40.79 -20.80 -11.67
N MET A 123 41.41 -21.47 -10.69
CA MET A 123 40.97 -21.41 -9.31
C MET A 123 41.07 -19.99 -8.74
N PHE A 124 42.15 -19.28 -9.05
CA PHE A 124 42.32 -17.90 -8.60
C PHE A 124 41.29 -16.96 -9.25
N ALA A 125 41.00 -17.12 -10.54
CA ALA A 125 39.99 -16.33 -11.22
C ALA A 125 38.56 -16.63 -10.70
N GLN A 126 38.22 -17.89 -10.43
CA GLN A 126 36.95 -18.24 -9.79
C GLN A 126 36.84 -17.61 -8.39
N ALA A 127 37.91 -17.62 -7.59
CA ALA A 127 37.93 -16.96 -6.29
C ALA A 127 37.67 -15.45 -6.40
N LEU A 128 38.24 -14.77 -7.42
CA LEU A 128 37.94 -13.36 -7.70
C LEU A 128 36.49 -13.15 -8.13
N SER A 129 35.92 -14.02 -8.96
CA SER A 129 34.52 -13.96 -9.36
C SER A 129 33.57 -14.10 -8.16
N PHE A 130 33.85 -15.01 -7.22
CA PHE A 130 33.09 -15.13 -5.97
C PHE A 130 33.15 -13.84 -5.14
N LEU A 131 34.32 -13.22 -5.00
CA LEU A 131 34.45 -11.94 -4.30
C LEU A 131 33.57 -10.84 -4.93
N ASN A 132 33.48 -10.80 -6.25
CA ASN A 132 32.60 -9.86 -6.96
C ASN A 132 31.11 -10.14 -6.69
N SER A 133 30.71 -11.41 -6.59
CA SER A 133 29.34 -11.82 -6.31
C SER A 133 28.88 -11.51 -4.88
N ILE A 134 29.79 -11.27 -3.94
CA ILE A 134 29.45 -10.94 -2.54
C ILE A 134 28.88 -9.51 -2.41
N GLY A 135 29.27 -8.58 -3.30
CA GLY A 135 28.88 -7.17 -3.22
C GLY A 135 27.37 -6.92 -3.08
N PRO A 136 26.51 -7.47 -3.95
CA PRO A 136 25.05 -7.33 -3.84
C PRO A 136 24.47 -7.82 -2.50
N PHE A 137 25.04 -8.86 -1.88
CA PHE A 137 24.56 -9.35 -0.58
C PHE A 137 24.81 -8.34 0.55
N PHE A 138 25.96 -7.63 0.54
CA PHE A 138 26.21 -6.56 1.49
C PHE A 138 25.21 -5.41 1.34
N LEU A 139 24.86 -5.05 0.09
CA LEU A 139 23.84 -4.03 -0.18
C LEU A 139 22.49 -4.47 0.37
N SER A 140 22.04 -5.70 0.10
CA SER A 140 20.76 -6.21 0.63
C SER A 140 20.73 -6.29 2.15
N ILE A 141 21.84 -6.65 2.81
CA ILE A 141 21.93 -6.61 4.29
C ILE A 141 21.82 -5.17 4.80
N SER A 142 22.50 -4.22 4.15
CA SER A 142 22.43 -2.80 4.53
C SER A 142 21.02 -2.23 4.35
N GLU A 143 20.33 -2.56 3.26
CA GLU A 143 18.94 -2.17 3.00
C GLU A 143 17.99 -2.78 4.05
N ALA A 144 18.17 -4.07 4.36
CA ALA A 144 17.38 -4.75 5.39
C ALA A 144 17.60 -4.15 6.78
N GLN A 145 18.83 -3.78 7.15
CA GLN A 145 19.13 -3.08 8.40
C GLN A 145 18.43 -1.72 8.45
N GLY A 146 18.46 -0.95 7.36
CA GLY A 146 17.76 0.34 7.29
C GLY A 146 16.25 0.22 7.46
N ALA A 147 15.62 -0.77 6.80
CA ALA A 147 14.20 -1.05 6.95
C ALA A 147 13.85 -1.62 8.34
N ALA A 148 14.73 -2.43 8.93
CA ALA A 148 14.50 -3.00 10.26
C ALA A 148 14.46 -1.91 11.34
N VAL A 149 15.32 -0.89 11.27
CA VAL A 149 15.34 0.21 12.24
C VAL A 149 13.97 0.92 12.34
N SER A 150 13.31 1.18 11.21
CA SER A 150 12.00 1.84 11.22
C SER A 150 10.90 0.95 11.81
N VAL A 151 10.92 -0.35 11.50
CA VAL A 151 9.97 -1.33 12.04
C VAL A 151 10.17 -1.54 13.55
N PHE A 152 11.42 -1.77 14.00
CA PHE A 152 11.72 -1.96 15.42
C PHE A 152 11.42 -0.72 16.25
N ARG A 153 11.72 0.49 15.73
CA ARG A 153 11.34 1.72 16.43
C ARG A 153 9.83 1.80 16.69
N LEU A 154 8.98 1.41 15.73
CA LEU A 154 7.53 1.39 15.92
C LEU A 154 7.09 0.34 16.96
N ILE A 155 7.78 -0.81 17.02
CA ILE A 155 7.52 -1.86 18.02
C ILE A 155 7.92 -1.37 19.40
N ASP A 156 9.08 -0.73 19.52
CA ASP A 156 9.61 -0.18 20.79
C ASP A 156 8.72 0.96 21.30
N GLU A 157 8.35 1.92 20.43
CA GLU A 157 7.39 3.00 20.75
C GLU A 157 6.04 2.44 21.23
N ALA A 158 5.55 1.38 20.58
CA ALA A 158 4.32 0.69 20.99
C ALA A 158 4.50 -0.07 22.31
N HIS A 159 5.68 -0.64 22.56
CA HIS A 159 5.99 -1.32 23.81
C HIS A 159 6.02 -0.32 24.98
N ASP A 160 6.67 0.83 24.80
CA ASP A 160 6.73 1.90 25.82
C ASP A 160 5.34 2.47 26.12
N ALA A 161 4.52 2.69 25.09
CA ALA A 161 3.12 3.09 25.26
C ALA A 161 2.28 2.02 25.97
N ASN A 162 2.51 0.74 25.65
CA ASN A 162 1.83 -0.39 26.27
C ASN A 162 2.41 -0.77 27.64
N ILE A 163 3.61 -0.33 28.05
CA ILE A 163 4.10 -0.49 29.43
C ILE A 163 3.26 0.39 30.36
N ASN A 164 2.96 1.63 29.95
CA ASN A 164 1.98 2.48 30.65
C ASN A 164 0.59 1.83 30.65
N GLU A 165 0.19 1.16 29.56
CA GLU A 165 -1.08 0.42 29.51
C GLU A 165 -1.03 -0.92 30.28
N LYS A 166 0.13 -1.57 30.45
CA LYS A 166 0.32 -2.81 31.22
C LYS A 166 0.51 -2.58 32.72
N GLU A 167 0.95 -1.40 33.16
CA GLU A 167 0.77 -0.98 34.55
C GLU A 167 -0.72 -0.70 34.86
N ILE A 168 -1.52 -0.35 33.84
CA ILE A 168 -2.99 -0.23 33.93
C ILE A 168 -3.70 -1.60 33.71
N LEU A 169 -3.07 -2.53 32.97
CA LEU A 169 -3.57 -3.86 32.64
C LEU A 169 -2.88 -4.97 33.45
N GLN A 170 -2.15 -4.65 34.52
CA GLN A 170 -1.56 -5.66 35.40
C GLN A 170 -2.70 -6.46 36.04
N GLU A 171 -2.91 -7.66 35.50
CA GLU A 171 -3.48 -8.81 36.18
C GLU A 171 -2.64 -9.09 37.44
N SER A 172 -2.90 -8.34 38.51
CA SER A 172 -2.50 -8.69 39.86
C SER A 172 -3.71 -8.53 40.78
N ILE A 173 -4.51 -9.60 40.80
CA ILE A 173 -5.00 -10.24 42.03
C ILE A 173 -5.20 -9.25 43.19
N SER A 174 -6.23 -8.42 43.08
CA SER A 174 -6.92 -7.88 44.25
C SER A 174 -8.39 -7.73 43.88
N ASP A 175 -9.17 -8.64 44.45
CA ASP A 175 -10.62 -8.72 44.59
C ASP A 175 -11.51 -8.17 43.47
N GLU A 176 -12.26 -9.12 42.89
CA GLU A 176 -13.44 -8.95 42.05
C GLU A 176 -14.31 -7.76 42.49
N LYS A 177 -14.28 -6.69 41.70
CA LYS A 177 -15.51 -6.02 41.31
C LYS A 177 -15.67 -6.18 39.81
N SER A 178 -16.28 -7.29 39.41
CA SER A 178 -17.00 -7.33 38.14
C SER A 178 -17.98 -6.15 38.16
N ILE A 179 -17.71 -5.09 37.39
CA ILE A 179 -18.64 -3.97 37.26
C ILE A 179 -19.87 -4.51 36.57
N SER A 180 -20.88 -4.86 37.35
CA SER A 180 -22.02 -5.62 36.87
C SER A 180 -23.21 -4.77 36.49
N ASN A 181 -23.15 -3.42 36.53
CA ASN A 181 -24.09 -2.52 35.84
C ASN A 181 -23.62 -1.06 35.99
N ILE A 182 -23.36 -0.39 34.85
CA ILE A 182 -23.24 1.07 34.79
C ILE A 182 -24.66 1.63 34.70
N ASN A 183 -25.07 2.43 35.69
CA ASN A 183 -26.37 3.11 35.69
C ASN A 183 -26.40 4.23 34.65
N GLY A 184 -25.24 4.84 34.39
CA GLY A 184 -25.03 5.78 33.29
C GLY A 184 -25.18 7.24 33.69
N ASP A 185 -24.90 7.63 34.94
CA ASP A 185 -24.75 9.03 35.32
C ASP A 185 -23.36 9.53 34.86
N ILE A 186 -23.30 10.59 34.06
CA ILE A 186 -22.07 11.11 33.44
C ILE A 186 -21.81 12.52 33.94
N GLU A 187 -20.60 12.78 34.44
CA GLU A 187 -20.20 14.10 34.95
C GLU A 187 -18.84 14.53 34.36
N PHE A 188 -18.80 15.74 33.79
CA PHE A 188 -17.59 16.46 33.44
C PHE A 188 -17.32 17.49 34.54
N ASP A 189 -16.20 17.37 35.22
CA ASP A 189 -15.81 18.25 36.32
C ASP A 189 -14.60 19.10 35.91
N ASN A 190 -14.87 20.35 35.52
CA ASN A 190 -13.87 21.37 35.17
C ASN A 190 -12.88 20.92 34.08
N VAL A 191 -13.41 20.30 33.02
CA VAL A 191 -12.58 19.65 31.99
C VAL A 191 -12.02 20.65 30.99
N SER A 192 -10.70 20.66 30.83
CA SER A 192 -10.01 21.39 29.76
C SER A 192 -9.19 20.44 28.89
N PHE A 193 -9.18 20.67 27.57
CA PHE A 193 -8.50 19.79 26.63
C PHE A 193 -8.05 20.51 25.36
N SER A 194 -6.85 20.15 24.89
CA SER A 194 -6.30 20.52 23.58
C SER A 194 -5.85 19.27 22.84
N TYR A 195 -6.10 19.20 21.52
CA TYR A 195 -5.62 18.07 20.72
C TYR A 195 -4.09 18.11 20.55
N PRO A 196 -3.39 16.96 20.57
CA PRO A 196 -1.93 16.93 20.41
C PRO A 196 -1.41 17.58 19.12
N SER A 197 -2.21 17.52 18.03
CA SER A 197 -1.86 18.18 16.77
C SER A 197 -1.88 19.71 16.83
N ARG A 198 -2.54 20.29 17.83
CA ARG A 198 -2.75 21.74 18.00
C ARG A 198 -2.84 22.09 19.49
N GLU A 199 -1.73 21.95 20.21
CA GLU A 199 -1.69 22.20 21.66
C GLU A 199 -2.13 23.63 22.05
N ASN A 200 -1.83 24.61 21.21
CA ASN A 200 -2.17 26.02 21.42
C ASN A 200 -3.66 26.35 21.23
N ALA A 201 -4.47 25.43 20.72
CA ALA A 201 -5.89 25.63 20.47
C ALA A 201 -6.72 24.78 21.44
N THR A 202 -7.17 25.42 22.51
CA THR A 202 -8.03 24.81 23.53
C THR A 202 -9.39 24.45 22.92
N ALA A 203 -9.70 23.15 22.87
CA ALA A 203 -10.97 22.65 22.34
C ALA A 203 -12.08 22.68 23.39
N LEU A 204 -11.74 22.42 24.66
CA LEU A 204 -12.65 22.52 25.81
C LEU A 204 -11.98 23.34 26.91
N ASN A 205 -12.73 24.23 27.54
CA ASN A 205 -12.23 25.16 28.54
C ASN A 205 -13.13 25.14 29.79
N ASN A 206 -12.63 24.51 30.85
CA ASN A 206 -13.29 24.41 32.16
C ASN A 206 -14.75 23.92 32.05
N LEU A 207 -14.98 22.91 31.22
CA LEU A 207 -16.30 22.39 30.92
C LEU A 207 -16.89 21.68 32.16
N LYS A 208 -18.10 22.10 32.55
CA LYS A 208 -18.94 21.41 33.54
C LYS A 208 -20.23 20.96 32.90
N LEU A 209 -20.53 19.67 32.99
CA LEU A 209 -21.71 19.06 32.38
C LEU A 209 -22.14 17.82 33.17
N ILE A 210 -23.44 17.63 33.37
CA ILE A 210 -24.01 16.46 34.03
C ILE A 210 -25.11 15.86 33.15
N ALA A 211 -24.99 14.60 32.76
CA ALA A 211 -26.04 13.84 32.07
C ALA A 211 -26.51 12.69 32.97
N ARG A 212 -27.76 12.78 33.43
CA ARG A 212 -28.31 11.83 34.41
C ARG A 212 -28.67 10.49 33.78
N ALA A 213 -28.62 9.44 34.61
CA ALA A 213 -29.04 8.10 34.24
C ALA A 213 -30.43 8.07 33.59
N ASN A 214 -30.55 7.38 32.45
CA ASN A 214 -31.80 7.24 31.66
C ASN A 214 -32.40 8.53 31.09
N GLN A 215 -31.65 9.63 31.06
CA GLN A 215 -32.08 10.89 30.42
C GLN A 215 -31.38 11.10 29.07
N THR A 216 -32.05 11.82 28.19
CA THR A 216 -31.50 12.30 26.92
C THR A 216 -30.98 13.73 27.09
N THR A 217 -29.66 13.87 27.07
CA THR A 217 -28.95 15.16 27.15
C THR A 217 -28.45 15.58 25.77
N ALA A 218 -28.86 16.75 25.30
CA ALA A 218 -28.45 17.29 24.02
C ALA A 218 -27.29 18.29 24.15
N LEU A 219 -26.33 18.23 23.22
CA LEU A 219 -25.24 19.17 23.05
C LEU A 219 -25.43 19.99 21.78
N VAL A 220 -25.49 21.31 21.91
CA VAL A 220 -25.77 22.24 20.81
C VAL A 220 -24.74 23.35 20.79
N GLY A 221 -24.41 23.87 19.62
CA GLY A 221 -23.53 25.02 19.48
C GLY A 221 -22.92 25.09 18.09
N SER A 222 -22.19 26.18 17.82
CA SER A 222 -21.51 26.41 16.55
C SER A 222 -20.55 25.27 16.18
N SER A 223 -20.20 25.15 14.89
CA SER A 223 -19.13 24.23 14.48
C SER A 223 -17.82 24.60 15.20
N GLY A 224 -17.09 23.59 15.68
CA GLY A 224 -15.83 23.78 16.40
C GLY A 224 -15.93 24.14 17.89
N CYS A 225 -17.12 24.21 18.51
CA CYS A 225 -17.26 24.53 19.94
C CYS A 225 -16.93 23.39 20.93
N GLY A 226 -16.50 22.22 20.44
CA GLY A 226 -16.06 21.10 21.28
C GLY A 226 -17.04 19.94 21.46
N LYS A 227 -18.19 19.92 20.77
CA LYS A 227 -19.22 18.85 20.90
C LYS A 227 -18.68 17.43 20.70
N SER A 228 -18.08 17.14 19.54
CA SER A 228 -17.51 15.82 19.24
C SER A 228 -16.24 15.53 20.06
N THR A 229 -15.61 16.56 20.63
CA THR A 229 -14.51 16.40 21.60
C THR A 229 -15.03 15.79 22.90
N CYS A 230 -16.23 16.16 23.38
CA CYS A 230 -16.85 15.53 24.55
C CYS A 230 -17.05 14.02 24.33
N VAL A 231 -17.54 13.62 23.15
CA VAL A 231 -17.70 12.20 22.78
C VAL A 231 -16.34 11.48 22.71
N SER A 232 -15.32 12.13 22.16
CA SER A 232 -13.97 11.54 22.06
C SER A 232 -13.33 11.32 23.44
N LEU A 233 -13.54 12.24 24.38
CA LEU A 233 -13.10 12.11 25.76
C LEU A 233 -13.89 11.04 26.52
N LEU A 234 -15.21 10.94 26.31
CA LEU A 234 -16.05 9.89 26.92
C LEU A 234 -15.66 8.49 26.45
N LEU A 235 -15.23 8.33 25.20
CA LEU A 235 -14.69 7.06 24.68
C LEU A 235 -13.25 6.78 25.15
N ARG A 236 -12.66 7.70 25.92
CA ARG A 236 -11.27 7.68 26.37
C ARG A 236 -10.31 7.44 25.20
N PHE A 237 -10.50 8.21 24.12
CA PHE A 237 -9.53 8.32 23.02
C PHE A 237 -8.42 9.30 23.32
N TYR A 238 -8.74 10.27 24.17
CA TYR A 238 -7.81 11.22 24.71
C TYR A 238 -8.10 11.37 26.21
N GLU A 239 -7.09 11.79 26.96
CA GLU A 239 -7.27 12.15 28.36
C GLU A 239 -7.37 13.68 28.50
N PRO A 240 -8.19 14.19 29.42
CA PRO A 240 -8.31 15.63 29.62
C PRO A 240 -6.99 16.21 30.14
N SER A 241 -6.64 17.43 29.74
CA SER A 241 -5.43 18.12 30.21
C SER A 241 -5.57 18.60 31.65
N LEU A 242 -6.78 19.04 32.02
CA LEU A 242 -7.16 19.42 33.37
C LEU A 242 -8.61 18.95 33.64
N GLY A 243 -8.94 18.74 34.92
CA GLY A 243 -10.24 18.24 35.33
C GLY A 243 -10.36 16.72 35.21
N ARG A 244 -11.57 16.20 35.41
CA ARG A 244 -11.85 14.76 35.36
C ARG A 244 -13.24 14.48 34.82
N ILE A 245 -13.40 13.29 34.25
CA ILE A 245 -14.69 12.79 33.77
C ILE A 245 -15.05 11.58 34.62
N MET A 246 -16.27 11.57 35.13
CA MET A 246 -16.76 10.54 36.04
C MET A 246 -18.01 9.89 35.47
N ILE A 247 -18.14 8.59 35.69
CA ILE A 247 -19.35 7.81 35.40
C ILE A 247 -19.77 7.08 36.69
N ASP A 248 -21.01 7.30 37.10
CA ASP A 248 -21.59 6.84 38.37
C ASP A 248 -20.74 7.23 39.60
N GLY A 249 -20.12 8.42 39.53
CA GLY A 249 -19.25 8.96 40.59
C GLY A 249 -17.81 8.41 40.60
N GLN A 250 -17.44 7.51 39.70
CA GLN A 250 -16.09 6.96 39.56
C GLN A 250 -15.38 7.53 38.31
N SER A 251 -14.07 7.80 38.39
CA SER A 251 -13.31 8.33 37.25
C SER A 251 -13.26 7.33 36.10
N ILE A 252 -13.38 7.81 34.86
CA ILE A 252 -13.27 6.97 33.65
C ILE A 252 -11.90 6.29 33.50
N THR A 253 -10.88 6.82 34.18
CA THR A 253 -9.52 6.26 34.20
C THR A 253 -9.42 4.92 34.91
N ASP A 254 -10.32 4.68 35.87
CA ASP A 254 -10.28 3.53 36.79
C ASP A 254 -10.94 2.29 36.18
N TYR A 255 -11.70 2.47 35.11
CA TYR A 255 -12.37 1.39 34.41
C TYR A 255 -11.43 0.69 33.43
N LYS A 256 -11.54 -0.65 33.34
CA LYS A 256 -10.91 -1.43 32.27
C LYS A 256 -11.51 -1.03 30.93
N ILE A 257 -10.67 -0.56 30.00
CA ILE A 257 -11.12 0.09 28.76
C ILE A 257 -12.06 -0.78 27.91
N LYS A 258 -11.78 -2.09 27.78
CA LYS A 258 -12.61 -3.02 27.00
C LYS A 258 -14.00 -3.18 27.61
N GLN A 259 -14.10 -3.36 28.92
CA GLN A 259 -15.38 -3.49 29.62
C GLN A 259 -16.17 -2.17 29.60
N PHE A 260 -15.46 -1.05 29.75
CA PHE A 260 -16.04 0.28 29.70
C PHE A 260 -16.72 0.57 28.34
N ARG A 261 -16.00 0.37 27.23
CA ARG A 261 -16.52 0.61 25.87
C ARG A 261 -17.55 -0.42 25.40
N GLN A 262 -17.68 -1.57 26.09
CA GLN A 262 -18.77 -2.51 25.84
C GLN A 262 -20.13 -1.97 26.30
N ASN A 263 -20.16 -1.15 27.36
CA ASN A 263 -21.38 -0.53 27.89
C ASN A 263 -21.79 0.74 27.10
N ILE A 264 -20.97 1.20 26.16
CA ILE A 264 -21.19 2.39 25.36
C ILE A 264 -21.51 1.99 23.90
N GLY A 265 -22.66 2.46 23.41
CA GLY A 265 -23.01 2.43 21.99
C GLY A 265 -22.72 3.79 21.36
N ILE A 266 -22.15 3.81 20.16
CA ILE A 266 -21.92 5.06 19.42
C ILE A 266 -22.45 4.96 18.00
N VAL A 267 -23.09 6.04 17.56
CA VAL A 267 -23.41 6.29 16.15
C VAL A 267 -22.70 7.59 15.75
N SER A 268 -21.67 7.46 14.90
CA SER A 268 -20.90 8.59 14.41
C SER A 268 -21.58 9.29 13.22
N GLN A 269 -21.17 10.54 12.97
CA GLN A 269 -21.67 11.39 11.89
C GLN A 269 -21.56 10.69 10.53
N GLU A 270 -20.37 10.16 10.22
CA GLU A 270 -20.11 9.31 9.06
C GLU A 270 -19.92 7.84 9.51
N PRO A 271 -20.94 6.98 9.35
CA PRO A 271 -20.86 5.59 9.73
C PRO A 271 -19.93 4.79 8.81
N ILE A 272 -18.81 4.31 9.38
CA ILE A 272 -17.86 3.45 8.68
C ILE A 272 -18.31 1.98 8.79
N LEU A 273 -18.39 1.31 7.63
CA LEU A 273 -18.62 -0.13 7.50
C LEU A 273 -17.38 -0.79 6.90
N PHE A 274 -17.07 -1.99 7.40
CA PHE A 274 -15.98 -2.81 6.88
C PHE A 274 -16.43 -3.54 5.60
N GLY A 275 -15.48 -3.87 4.72
CA GLY A 275 -15.65 -4.57 3.44
C GLY A 275 -16.04 -6.04 3.55
N ILE A 276 -16.81 -6.37 4.57
CA ILE A 276 -17.35 -7.70 4.89
C ILE A 276 -18.88 -7.70 4.71
N SER A 277 -19.55 -8.78 5.08
CA SER A 277 -21.01 -8.85 4.98
C SER A 277 -21.72 -7.91 5.96
N ILE A 278 -23.00 -7.61 5.70
CA ILE A 278 -23.84 -6.83 6.63
C ILE A 278 -23.95 -7.55 7.98
N TYR A 279 -24.08 -8.88 7.96
CA TYR A 279 -24.11 -9.72 9.16
C TYR A 279 -22.88 -9.48 10.06
N GLU A 280 -21.68 -9.60 9.49
CA GLU A 280 -20.43 -9.45 10.23
C GLU A 280 -20.22 -8.02 10.73
N ASN A 281 -20.63 -7.01 9.94
CA ASN A 281 -20.59 -5.62 10.37
C ASN A 281 -21.44 -5.37 11.63
N ILE A 282 -22.64 -5.95 11.73
CA ILE A 282 -23.48 -5.82 12.93
C ILE A 282 -22.88 -6.64 14.08
N ARG A 283 -22.42 -7.86 13.79
CA ARG A 283 -21.78 -8.76 14.77
C ARG A 283 -20.56 -8.14 15.45
N PHE A 284 -19.83 -7.24 14.79
CA PHE A 284 -18.73 -6.49 15.43
C PHE A 284 -19.16 -5.64 16.63
N GLY A 285 -20.45 -5.37 16.81
CA GLY A 285 -20.95 -4.81 18.06
C GLY A 285 -20.80 -5.78 19.24
N LYS A 286 -21.11 -7.06 19.02
CA LYS A 286 -21.08 -8.14 20.03
C LYS A 286 -20.71 -9.46 19.35
N MET A 287 -19.46 -9.91 19.52
CA MET A 287 -18.92 -11.06 18.76
C MET A 287 -19.62 -12.38 19.00
N ASN A 288 -20.16 -12.58 20.20
CA ASN A 288 -20.93 -13.75 20.60
C ASN A 288 -22.45 -13.57 20.35
N ALA A 289 -22.85 -12.55 19.57
CA ALA A 289 -24.25 -12.34 19.27
C ALA A 289 -24.82 -13.49 18.44
N THR A 290 -25.99 -13.96 18.85
CA THR A 290 -26.72 -14.95 18.04
C THR A 290 -27.33 -14.27 16.83
N ARG A 291 -27.63 -15.04 15.79
CA ARG A 291 -28.30 -14.52 14.59
C ARG A 291 -29.63 -13.81 14.91
N ALA A 292 -30.38 -14.33 15.88
CA ALA A 292 -31.63 -13.72 16.34
C ALA A 292 -31.40 -12.35 17.01
N GLU A 293 -30.32 -12.19 17.78
CA GLU A 293 -29.96 -10.89 18.37
C GLU A 293 -29.59 -9.86 17.29
N ILE A 294 -28.87 -10.29 16.25
CA ILE A 294 -28.48 -9.44 15.12
C ILE A 294 -29.72 -9.01 14.31
N GLU A 295 -30.64 -9.94 14.04
CA GLU A 295 -31.89 -9.66 13.32
C GLU A 295 -32.79 -8.70 14.13
N ASN A 296 -32.93 -8.93 15.44
CA ASN A 296 -33.67 -8.02 16.33
C ASN A 296 -33.03 -6.61 16.39
N ALA A 297 -31.71 -6.51 16.51
CA ALA A 297 -31.02 -5.22 16.47
C ALA A 297 -31.23 -4.49 15.13
N ALA A 298 -31.23 -5.22 14.01
CA ALA A 298 -31.53 -4.68 12.70
C ALA A 298 -32.99 -4.24 12.55
N GLU A 299 -33.95 -4.92 13.18
CA GLU A 299 -35.35 -4.49 13.22
C GLU A 299 -35.53 -3.21 14.05
N GLN A 300 -34.89 -3.14 15.22
CA GLN A 300 -34.89 -1.94 16.06
C GLN A 300 -34.31 -0.73 15.32
N ALA A 301 -33.27 -0.94 14.51
CA ALA A 301 -32.65 0.09 13.69
C ALA A 301 -33.38 0.38 12.35
N ASN A 302 -34.55 -0.21 12.09
CA ASN A 302 -35.26 -0.11 10.80
C ASN A 302 -34.43 -0.60 9.59
N ALA A 303 -33.41 -1.44 9.81
CA ALA A 303 -32.53 -1.96 8.79
C ALA A 303 -33.04 -3.26 8.14
N HIS A 304 -33.72 -4.11 8.91
CA HIS A 304 -34.12 -5.46 8.47
C HIS A 304 -34.88 -5.46 7.13
N LYS A 305 -35.86 -4.55 6.96
CA LYS A 305 -36.71 -4.49 5.77
C LYS A 305 -35.95 -4.25 4.47
N PHE A 306 -34.91 -3.41 4.48
CA PHE A 306 -34.13 -3.14 3.26
C PHE A 306 -33.08 -4.23 3.04
N ILE A 307 -32.48 -4.75 4.12
CA ILE A 307 -31.53 -5.87 4.05
C ILE A 307 -32.20 -7.06 3.36
N MET A 308 -33.45 -7.37 3.70
CA MET A 308 -34.19 -8.49 3.11
C MET A 308 -34.55 -8.30 1.63
N LYS A 309 -34.47 -7.08 1.10
CA LYS A 309 -34.64 -6.80 -0.35
C LYS A 309 -33.36 -7.02 -1.14
N LEU A 310 -32.19 -7.08 -0.49
CA LEU A 310 -30.92 -7.32 -1.16
C LEU A 310 -30.83 -8.78 -1.63
N PRO A 311 -30.13 -9.07 -2.75
CA PRO A 311 -30.05 -10.42 -3.33
C PRO A 311 -29.53 -11.47 -2.33
N ASN A 312 -28.49 -11.12 -1.57
CA ASN A 312 -27.85 -12.02 -0.60
C ASN A 312 -28.25 -11.71 0.85
N LYS A 313 -29.26 -10.86 1.07
CA LYS A 313 -29.76 -10.47 2.39
C LYS A 313 -28.61 -10.02 3.32
N TYR A 314 -28.48 -10.64 4.49
CA TYR A 314 -27.43 -10.37 5.48
C TYR A 314 -26.00 -10.75 5.00
N GLU A 315 -25.88 -11.66 4.02
CA GLU A 315 -24.59 -12.07 3.46
C GLU A 315 -24.10 -11.14 2.33
N THR A 316 -24.86 -10.08 2.04
CA THR A 316 -24.44 -9.07 1.06
C THR A 316 -23.17 -8.38 1.52
N LEU A 317 -22.12 -8.40 0.70
CA LEU A 317 -20.88 -7.67 0.94
C LEU A 317 -21.11 -6.18 0.73
N VAL A 318 -20.71 -5.36 1.70
CA VAL A 318 -21.00 -3.91 1.69
C VAL A 318 -20.01 -3.15 0.78
N GLY A 319 -18.85 -3.76 0.50
CA GLY A 319 -17.75 -3.12 -0.23
C GLY A 319 -16.92 -2.18 0.64
N GLU A 320 -15.80 -1.67 0.10
CA GLU A 320 -14.90 -0.78 0.83
C GLU A 320 -15.66 0.47 1.32
N ARG A 321 -15.64 0.73 2.64
CA ARG A 321 -16.40 1.81 3.31
C ARG A 321 -17.89 1.84 2.99
N GLY A 322 -18.45 0.71 2.55
CA GLY A 322 -19.85 0.57 2.19
C GLY A 322 -20.29 1.36 0.97
N ILE A 323 -19.43 1.65 -0.01
CA ILE A 323 -19.77 2.46 -1.21
C ILE A 323 -21.09 2.04 -1.89
N GLN A 324 -21.49 0.77 -1.78
CA GLN A 324 -22.69 0.24 -2.41
C GLN A 324 -24.02 0.60 -1.69
N LEU A 325 -23.96 1.25 -0.51
CA LEU A 325 -25.14 1.61 0.28
C LEU A 325 -25.34 3.13 0.35
N SER A 326 -26.61 3.54 0.42
CA SER A 326 -26.97 4.94 0.68
C SER A 326 -26.54 5.37 2.10
N GLY A 327 -26.34 6.68 2.31
CA GLY A 327 -25.98 7.22 3.63
C GLY A 327 -26.95 6.77 4.73
N GLY A 328 -28.25 6.77 4.45
CA GLY A 328 -29.29 6.31 5.38
C GLY A 328 -29.19 4.84 5.73
N GLU A 329 -28.88 3.97 4.75
CA GLU A 329 -28.67 2.55 5.00
C GLU A 329 -27.44 2.29 5.87
N LYS A 330 -26.32 2.97 5.59
CA LYS A 330 -25.10 2.87 6.42
C LYS A 330 -25.39 3.26 7.87
N GLN A 331 -26.15 4.33 8.07
CA GLN A 331 -26.47 4.84 9.40
C GLN A 331 -27.35 3.85 10.18
N ARG A 332 -28.33 3.23 9.52
CA ARG A 332 -29.16 2.18 10.13
C ARG A 332 -28.35 0.93 10.49
N ILE A 333 -27.39 0.51 9.66
CA ILE A 333 -26.49 -0.60 10.00
C ILE A 333 -25.59 -0.25 11.18
N ALA A 334 -25.03 0.97 11.22
CA ALA A 334 -24.23 1.43 12.34
C ALA A 334 -25.04 1.52 13.65
N LEU A 335 -26.31 1.94 13.58
CA LEU A 335 -27.22 1.92 14.72
C LEU A 335 -27.50 0.48 15.19
N ALA A 336 -27.78 -0.46 14.27
CA ALA A 336 -27.93 -1.88 14.63
C ALA A 336 -26.67 -2.43 15.32
N ARG A 337 -25.49 -2.07 14.82
CA ARG A 337 -24.18 -2.41 15.41
C ARG A 337 -24.01 -1.82 16.82
N ALA A 338 -24.52 -0.63 17.09
CA ALA A 338 -24.52 -0.05 18.43
C ALA A 338 -25.53 -0.76 19.35
N LEU A 339 -26.71 -1.13 18.84
CA LEU A 339 -27.79 -1.71 19.62
C LEU A 339 -27.58 -3.18 20.01
N VAL A 340 -26.87 -3.96 19.19
CA VAL A 340 -26.59 -5.38 19.50
C VAL A 340 -25.77 -5.55 20.79
N LYS A 341 -25.02 -4.51 21.20
CA LYS A 341 -24.30 -4.44 22.49
C LYS A 341 -25.23 -4.36 23.70
N GLN A 342 -26.45 -3.87 23.52
CA GLN A 342 -27.35 -3.45 24.60
C GLN A 342 -26.70 -2.44 25.57
N PRO A 343 -26.20 -1.29 25.08
CA PRO A 343 -25.41 -0.35 25.90
C PRO A 343 -26.25 0.43 26.93
N SER A 344 -25.72 0.68 28.13
CA SER A 344 -26.38 1.57 29.09
C SER A 344 -26.26 3.06 28.71
N ILE A 345 -25.18 3.41 28.01
CA ILE A 345 -24.92 4.77 27.51
C ILE A 345 -24.91 4.75 25.97
N LEU A 346 -25.71 5.62 25.35
CA LEU A 346 -25.78 5.79 23.90
C LEU A 346 -25.25 7.18 23.50
N LEU A 347 -24.29 7.22 22.59
CA LEU A 347 -23.69 8.45 22.06
C LEU A 347 -24.11 8.62 20.61
N LEU A 348 -24.79 9.72 20.29
CA LEU A 348 -25.24 10.06 18.94
C LEU A 348 -24.51 11.32 18.49
N ASP A 349 -23.54 11.19 17.58
CA ASP A 349 -22.75 12.31 17.07
C ASP A 349 -23.26 12.70 15.68
N GLU A 350 -24.16 13.68 15.61
CA GLU A 350 -24.78 14.17 14.36
C GLU A 350 -25.33 13.06 13.46
N ALA A 351 -26.00 12.07 14.05
CA ALA A 351 -26.44 10.84 13.40
C ALA A 351 -27.50 11.00 12.28
N THR A 352 -27.85 12.22 11.88
CA THR A 352 -28.81 12.52 10.81
C THR A 352 -28.38 13.64 9.87
N SER A 353 -27.21 14.26 10.07
CA SER A 353 -26.84 15.48 9.34
C SER A 353 -26.57 15.26 7.85
N ALA A 354 -26.09 14.07 7.46
CA ALA A 354 -25.73 13.70 6.10
C ALA A 354 -26.86 12.97 5.31
N LEU A 355 -28.10 13.00 5.81
CA LEU A 355 -29.23 12.24 5.24
C LEU A 355 -30.20 13.10 4.45
N ASP A 356 -30.83 12.48 3.44
CA ASP A 356 -32.02 13.03 2.78
C ASP A 356 -33.23 13.00 3.73
N ASN A 357 -34.23 13.86 3.47
CA ASN A 357 -35.38 14.05 4.37
C ASN A 357 -36.18 12.75 4.64
N VAL A 358 -36.26 11.82 3.67
CA VAL A 358 -37.00 10.56 3.84
C VAL A 358 -36.18 9.60 4.71
N SER A 359 -34.91 9.40 4.39
CA SER A 359 -34.02 8.55 5.21
C SER A 359 -33.85 9.09 6.63
N GLU A 360 -33.75 10.41 6.79
CA GLU A 360 -33.65 11.07 8.08
C GLU A 360 -34.84 10.71 8.98
N ARG A 361 -36.08 10.81 8.47
CA ARG A 361 -37.27 10.49 9.26
C ARG A 361 -37.27 9.03 9.74
N ILE A 362 -36.86 8.10 8.87
CA ILE A 362 -36.79 6.66 9.20
C ILE A 362 -35.71 6.39 10.25
N VAL A 363 -34.55 7.06 10.13
CA VAL A 363 -33.43 6.93 11.08
C VAL A 363 -33.79 7.57 12.41
N GLN A 364 -34.40 8.76 12.41
CA GLN A 364 -34.83 9.45 13.62
C GLN A 364 -35.84 8.62 14.43
N GLU A 365 -36.83 8.00 13.77
CA GLU A 365 -37.78 7.11 14.45
C GLU A 365 -37.09 5.90 15.12
N ALA A 366 -36.01 5.38 14.51
CA ALA A 366 -35.20 4.32 15.11
C ALA A 366 -34.35 4.85 16.28
N LEU A 367 -33.78 6.06 16.16
CA LEU A 367 -33.02 6.71 17.23
C LEU A 367 -33.90 7.01 18.44
N ASP A 368 -35.09 7.59 18.26
CA ASP A 368 -36.03 7.91 19.35
C ASP A 368 -36.44 6.65 20.13
N ARG A 369 -36.56 5.49 19.45
CA ARG A 369 -36.77 4.20 20.11
C ARG A 369 -35.52 3.70 20.83
N ALA A 370 -34.35 3.86 20.24
CA ALA A 370 -33.07 3.45 20.80
C ALA A 370 -32.72 4.20 22.10
N CYS A 371 -33.08 5.49 22.20
CA CYS A 371 -32.81 6.34 23.36
C CYS A 371 -33.65 5.99 24.61
N LYS A 372 -34.80 5.30 24.45
CA LYS A 372 -35.68 4.98 25.58
C LYS A 372 -34.97 4.06 26.58
N ASN A 373 -35.03 4.42 27.87
CA ASN A 373 -34.43 3.69 28.99
C ASN A 373 -32.89 3.54 28.90
N ARG A 374 -32.20 4.53 28.32
CA ARG A 374 -30.74 4.60 28.26
C ARG A 374 -30.28 6.03 28.50
N THR A 375 -29.14 6.22 29.13
CA THR A 375 -28.52 7.56 29.15
C THR A 375 -28.04 7.88 27.76
N THR A 376 -28.54 8.95 27.16
CA THR A 376 -28.20 9.31 25.78
C THR A 376 -27.59 10.69 25.72
N ILE A 377 -26.40 10.81 25.12
CA ILE A 377 -25.83 12.11 24.75
C ILE A 377 -26.02 12.29 23.23
N VAL A 378 -26.77 13.33 22.85
CA VAL A 378 -27.08 13.64 21.46
C VAL A 378 -26.40 14.94 21.05
N ILE A 379 -25.47 14.86 20.11
CA ILE A 379 -24.95 16.02 19.40
C ILE A 379 -25.81 16.19 18.16
N ALA A 380 -26.49 17.33 18.06
CA ALA A 380 -27.33 17.61 16.90
C ALA A 380 -26.86 18.83 16.13
N HIS A 381 -26.87 18.69 14.81
CA HIS A 381 -26.80 19.83 13.90
C HIS A 381 -28.20 20.40 13.62
N ARG A 382 -29.25 19.58 13.67
CA ARG A 382 -30.64 19.98 13.40
C ARG A 382 -31.41 20.12 14.70
N LEU A 383 -31.97 21.30 14.98
CA LEU A 383 -32.68 21.57 16.24
C LEU A 383 -33.94 20.69 16.42
N THR A 384 -34.53 20.18 15.33
CA THR A 384 -35.69 19.29 15.40
C THR A 384 -35.40 17.96 16.07
N THR A 385 -34.17 17.46 16.04
CA THR A 385 -33.81 16.16 16.64
C THR A 385 -33.58 16.25 18.16
N ILE A 386 -33.52 17.46 18.71
CA ILE A 386 -33.25 17.72 20.13
C ILE A 386 -34.38 18.45 20.85
N GLN A 387 -35.49 18.73 20.16
CA GLN A 387 -36.69 19.29 20.78
C GLN A 387 -37.22 18.42 21.93
N ASN A 388 -37.10 17.10 21.78
CA ASN A 388 -37.56 16.12 22.75
C ASN A 388 -36.49 15.73 23.79
N ALA A 389 -35.35 16.43 23.85
CA ALA A 389 -34.32 16.15 24.84
C ALA A 389 -34.78 16.61 26.23
N ASP A 390 -34.49 15.80 27.25
CA ASP A 390 -34.82 16.11 28.64
C ASP A 390 -34.03 17.33 29.15
N TYR A 391 -32.79 17.47 28.67
CA TYR A 391 -31.90 18.57 29.05
C TYR A 391 -30.99 18.96 27.89
N ILE A 392 -30.72 20.26 27.73
CA ILE A 392 -29.96 20.81 26.62
C ILE A 392 -28.81 21.67 27.18
N TYR A 393 -27.60 21.42 26.70
CA TYR A 393 -26.42 22.23 26.93
C TYR A 393 -26.00 22.95 25.65
N VAL A 394 -25.87 24.27 25.74
CA VAL A 394 -25.39 25.13 24.65
C VAL A 394 -23.93 25.46 24.89
N LEU A 395 -23.07 24.92 24.03
CA LEU A 395 -21.63 25.08 24.05
C LEU A 395 -21.19 26.29 23.22
N ASP A 396 -20.32 27.10 23.79
CA ASP A 396 -19.61 28.17 23.09
C ASP A 396 -18.13 28.16 23.44
N SER A 397 -17.27 28.17 22.43
CA SER A 397 -15.80 28.25 22.60
C SER A 397 -15.23 27.29 23.66
N GLY A 398 -15.81 26.07 23.77
CA GLY A 398 -15.35 25.02 24.68
C GLY A 398 -15.94 25.04 26.10
N SER A 399 -16.86 25.96 26.42
CA SER A 399 -17.56 26.01 27.72
C SER A 399 -19.09 26.00 27.57
N VAL A 400 -19.81 25.68 28.64
CA VAL A 400 -21.29 25.76 28.68
C VAL A 400 -21.70 27.23 28.86
N LEU A 401 -22.48 27.74 27.90
CA LEU A 401 -23.03 29.09 27.93
C LEU A 401 -24.45 29.12 28.50
N GLU A 402 -25.30 28.17 28.07
CA GLU A 402 -26.69 28.06 28.50
C GLU A 402 -27.04 26.59 28.75
N GLU A 403 -27.89 26.36 29.74
CA GLU A 403 -28.41 25.03 30.07
C GLU A 403 -29.89 25.12 30.47
N GLY A 404 -30.66 24.08 30.18
CA GLY A 404 -32.08 24.00 30.51
C GLY A 404 -32.87 23.08 29.58
N THR A 405 -34.20 23.10 29.70
CA THR A 405 -35.12 22.43 28.77
C THR A 405 -35.36 23.28 27.53
N HIS A 406 -35.89 22.67 26.46
CA HIS A 406 -36.25 23.36 25.22
C HIS A 406 -37.06 24.65 25.46
N GLU A 407 -38.10 24.56 26.30
CA GLU A 407 -39.00 25.68 26.60
C GLU A 407 -38.28 26.80 27.38
N THR A 408 -37.46 26.44 28.38
CA THR A 408 -36.74 27.44 29.19
C THR A 408 -35.68 28.20 28.39
N LEU A 409 -34.99 27.52 27.46
CA LEU A 409 -33.99 28.14 26.60
C LEU A 409 -34.61 28.99 25.49
N LEU A 410 -35.80 28.62 25.00
CA LEU A 410 -36.53 29.41 24.01
C LEU A 410 -37.12 30.70 24.62
N ALA A 411 -37.52 30.65 25.89
CA ALA A 411 -38.07 31.78 26.63
C ALA A 411 -37.01 32.86 26.99
N LYS A 412 -35.72 32.51 27.01
CA LYS A 412 -34.62 33.47 27.21
C LYS A 412 -34.48 34.38 25.98
N GLU A 413 -34.98 35.61 26.07
CA GLU A 413 -34.82 36.61 25.02
C GLU A 413 -33.34 36.95 24.80
N GLY A 414 -32.90 36.85 23.54
CA GLY A 414 -31.49 37.11 23.17
C GLY A 414 -30.53 35.95 23.46
N GLY A 415 -31.02 34.79 23.93
CA GLY A 415 -30.20 33.60 24.15
C GLY A 415 -29.62 33.04 22.84
N LYS A 416 -28.45 32.41 22.94
CA LYS A 416 -27.78 31.76 21.81
C LYS A 416 -28.62 30.61 21.26
N TYR A 417 -29.29 29.84 22.14
CA TYR A 417 -30.23 28.79 21.71
C TYR A 417 -31.40 29.35 20.88
N GLN A 418 -32.07 30.39 21.39
CA GLN A 418 -33.19 31.04 20.70
C GLN A 418 -32.77 31.57 19.33
N THR A 419 -31.56 32.14 19.24
CA THR A 419 -30.98 32.64 17.99
C THR A 419 -30.76 31.52 16.98
N MET A 420 -30.19 30.38 17.40
CA MET A 420 -30.01 29.21 16.53
C MET A 420 -31.34 28.65 16.01
N VAL A 421 -32.38 28.63 16.86
CA VAL A 421 -33.73 28.17 16.46
C VAL A 421 -34.34 29.08 15.40
N LYS A 422 -34.26 30.40 15.59
CA LYS A 422 -34.76 31.37 14.61
C LYS A 422 -34.04 31.24 13.26
N MET A 423 -32.71 31.09 13.29
CA MET A 423 -31.89 30.92 12.08
C MET A 423 -32.27 29.64 11.29
N GLN A 424 -32.40 28.49 11.97
CA GLN A 424 -32.78 27.25 11.27
C GLN A 424 -34.23 27.23 10.77
N GLN A 425 -35.14 27.91 11.46
CA GLN A 425 -36.51 28.08 10.96
C GLN A 425 -36.54 28.95 9.71
N SER A 426 -35.73 30.02 9.65
CA SER A 426 -35.60 30.82 8.43
C SER A 426 -34.95 30.05 7.28
N GLU A 427 -33.92 29.22 7.54
CA GLU A 427 -33.31 28.36 6.52
C GLU A 427 -34.34 27.37 5.94
N LYS A 428 -35.16 26.73 6.78
CA LYS A 428 -36.23 25.83 6.30
C LYS A 428 -37.29 26.55 5.46
N MET A 429 -37.59 27.82 5.73
CA MET A 429 -38.52 28.61 4.92
C MET A 429 -37.91 28.99 3.57
N ILE A 430 -36.61 29.28 3.53
CA ILE A 430 -35.86 29.57 2.30
C ILE A 430 -35.74 28.31 1.45
N ASP A 431 -35.33 27.17 2.03
CA ASP A 431 -35.24 25.88 1.32
C ASP A 431 -36.60 25.39 0.82
N ALA A 432 -37.69 25.66 1.54
CA ALA A 432 -39.04 25.35 1.09
C ALA A 432 -39.50 26.25 -0.08
N GLN A 433 -39.10 27.53 -0.10
CA GLN A 433 -39.37 28.44 -1.22
C GLN A 433 -38.53 28.10 -2.45
N ASP A 434 -37.24 27.79 -2.28
CA ASP A 434 -36.36 27.37 -3.38
C ASP A 434 -36.73 25.97 -3.90
N GLY A 435 -37.19 25.05 -3.04
CA GLY A 435 -37.70 23.74 -3.44
C GLY A 435 -38.97 23.82 -4.29
N LEU A 436 -39.85 24.77 -4.01
CA LEU A 436 -41.04 25.06 -4.83
C LEU A 436 -40.66 25.74 -6.16
N MET A 437 -39.65 26.62 -6.16
CA MET A 437 -39.16 27.28 -7.38
C MET A 437 -38.36 26.34 -8.30
N ASN A 438 -37.73 25.30 -7.74
CA ASN A 438 -36.98 24.28 -8.48
C ASN A 438 -37.87 23.13 -8.98
N MET A 439 -39.03 22.87 -8.36
CA MET A 439 -40.01 21.90 -8.89
C MET A 439 -40.72 22.39 -10.17
N GLU A 440 -40.84 23.71 -10.39
CA GLU A 440 -41.33 24.28 -11.65
C GLU A 440 -40.26 24.40 -12.74
N LYS A 441 -38.97 24.41 -12.38
CA LYS A 441 -37.86 24.47 -13.36
C LYS A 441 -37.34 23.09 -13.81
N ALA A 442 -37.56 22.04 -13.03
CA ALA A 442 -37.09 20.69 -13.34
C ALA A 442 -37.94 19.92 -14.38
N ALA A 443 -38.90 20.58 -15.05
CA ALA A 443 -39.74 19.99 -16.09
C ALA A 443 -39.56 20.64 -17.49
N ALA A 444 -38.52 21.46 -17.68
CA ALA A 444 -38.25 22.10 -18.96
C ALA A 444 -36.74 22.37 -19.17
N GLU A 445 -35.91 21.35 -18.98
CA GLU A 445 -34.53 21.37 -19.47
C GLU A 445 -34.39 20.35 -20.61
N ASP A 446 -34.09 20.90 -21.79
CA ASP A 446 -34.13 20.28 -23.10
C ASP A 446 -33.29 19.00 -23.20
N GLU A 447 -33.97 17.87 -23.44
CA GLU A 447 -33.37 16.63 -23.97
C GLU A 447 -32.57 16.87 -25.26
N GLU A 448 -32.91 17.94 -25.99
CA GLU A 448 -32.29 18.35 -27.25
C GLU A 448 -30.89 18.97 -27.05
N GLN A 449 -30.65 19.72 -25.96
CA GLN A 449 -29.33 20.30 -25.66
C GLN A 449 -28.32 19.26 -25.14
N ILE A 450 -28.80 18.25 -24.41
CA ILE A 450 -27.94 17.14 -23.95
C ILE A 450 -27.57 16.24 -25.13
N LEU A 451 -28.52 15.95 -26.02
CA LEU A 451 -28.26 15.16 -27.23
C LEU A 451 -27.34 15.89 -28.22
N GLU A 452 -27.48 17.21 -28.39
CA GLU A 452 -26.58 18.01 -29.24
C GLU A 452 -25.17 18.12 -28.65
N ARG A 453 -25.05 18.19 -27.31
CA ARG A 453 -23.75 18.18 -26.62
C ARG A 453 -23.09 16.81 -26.62
N ILE A 454 -23.87 15.71 -26.58
CA ILE A 454 -23.38 14.35 -26.80
C ILE A 454 -22.98 14.14 -28.27
N ARG A 455 -23.70 14.75 -29.23
CA ARG A 455 -23.36 14.71 -30.66
C ARG A 455 -22.05 15.45 -30.95
N LEU A 456 -21.88 16.65 -30.39
CA LEU A 456 -20.65 17.45 -30.50
C LEU A 456 -19.45 16.83 -29.75
N LEU A 457 -19.69 16.07 -28.67
CA LEU A 457 -18.64 15.28 -28.02
C LEU A 457 -18.30 14.00 -28.79
N SER A 458 -19.26 13.42 -29.53
CA SER A 458 -19.06 12.27 -30.40
C SER A 458 -18.33 12.59 -31.72
N GLU A 459 -18.23 13.88 -32.09
CA GLU A 459 -17.47 14.36 -33.25
C GLU A 459 -16.03 14.79 -32.92
N SER A 460 -15.56 14.58 -31.68
CA SER A 460 -14.13 14.73 -31.37
C SER A 460 -13.35 13.52 -31.89
N GLU A 461 -12.72 13.72 -33.06
CA GLU A 461 -11.67 12.92 -33.70
C GLU A 461 -11.44 11.54 -33.08
N SER A 462 -11.95 10.49 -33.75
CA SER A 462 -11.37 9.16 -33.66
C SER A 462 -9.92 9.26 -34.16
N ILE A 463 -9.01 9.61 -33.26
CA ILE A 463 -7.57 9.43 -33.47
C ILE A 463 -7.41 7.94 -33.70
N ASP A 464 -7.12 7.57 -34.94
CA ASP A 464 -6.89 6.20 -35.34
C ASP A 464 -5.70 5.68 -34.53
N ILE A 465 -6.00 4.94 -33.46
CA ILE A 465 -5.03 4.43 -32.50
C ILE A 465 -3.99 3.59 -33.24
N ASN A 466 -4.33 3.01 -34.40
CA ASN A 466 -3.44 2.24 -35.25
C ASN A 466 -2.40 3.10 -35.98
N GLN A 467 -2.71 4.37 -36.25
CA GLN A 467 -1.83 5.29 -36.98
C GLN A 467 -0.74 5.84 -36.05
N GLU A 468 -1.06 6.20 -34.79
CA GLU A 468 -0.04 6.46 -33.76
C GLU A 468 0.69 5.18 -33.29
N PHE A 469 0.05 4.01 -33.36
CA PHE A 469 0.73 2.72 -33.11
C PHE A 469 1.81 2.44 -34.15
N ASN A 470 1.60 2.87 -35.40
CA ASN A 470 2.55 2.71 -36.52
C ASN A 470 3.59 3.85 -36.60
N ASP A 471 3.23 5.08 -36.21
CA ASP A 471 4.17 6.22 -36.11
C ASP A 471 5.02 6.20 -34.83
N CYS A 472 4.63 5.39 -33.84
CA CYS A 472 5.53 5.03 -32.76
C CYS A 472 6.74 4.32 -33.39
N ASN A 473 7.90 4.98 -33.30
CA ASN A 473 9.22 4.56 -33.76
C ASN A 473 9.72 3.25 -33.10
N TYR A 474 8.93 2.18 -33.19
CA TYR A 474 9.22 0.81 -32.83
C TYR A 474 10.30 0.28 -33.77
N GLY A 475 10.33 0.78 -35.01
CA GLY A 475 11.39 0.57 -35.99
C GLY A 475 12.77 0.93 -35.44
N ASP A 476 13.00 2.11 -34.88
CA ASP A 476 14.34 2.53 -34.43
C ASP A 476 14.80 1.79 -33.16
N VAL A 477 13.91 1.51 -32.19
CA VAL A 477 14.26 0.69 -31.02
C VAL A 477 14.50 -0.76 -31.43
N ARG A 478 13.61 -1.37 -32.23
CA ARG A 478 13.76 -2.73 -32.75
C ARG A 478 15.03 -2.87 -33.60
N ARG A 479 15.32 -1.88 -34.46
CA ARG A 479 16.51 -1.85 -35.32
C ARG A 479 17.78 -1.74 -34.48
N ARG A 480 17.80 -0.88 -33.45
CA ARG A 480 18.94 -0.79 -32.51
C ARG A 480 19.12 -2.10 -31.75
N VAL A 481 18.07 -2.68 -31.19
CA VAL A 481 18.13 -3.98 -30.48
C VAL A 481 18.59 -5.10 -31.41
N LEU A 482 18.12 -5.18 -32.65
CA LEU A 482 18.55 -6.19 -33.63
C LEU A 482 20.01 -6.01 -34.07
N ILE A 483 20.44 -4.77 -34.33
CA ILE A 483 21.84 -4.45 -34.69
C ILE A 483 22.76 -4.81 -33.52
N THR A 484 22.38 -4.39 -32.32
CA THR A 484 22.98 -4.76 -31.04
C THR A 484 23.08 -6.28 -30.96
N CYS A 485 21.98 -7.04 -30.94
CA CYS A 485 21.98 -8.51 -30.88
C CYS A 485 22.86 -9.17 -31.95
N GLY A 486 22.83 -8.66 -33.19
CA GLY A 486 23.69 -9.16 -34.27
C GLY A 486 25.18 -8.92 -34.03
N LEU A 487 25.55 -7.73 -33.57
CA LEU A 487 26.91 -7.42 -33.11
C LEU A 487 27.31 -8.32 -31.93
N PHE A 488 26.40 -8.62 -31.01
CA PHE A 488 26.65 -9.49 -29.85
C PHE A 488 26.85 -10.97 -30.21
N ILE A 489 26.09 -11.49 -31.17
CA ILE A 489 26.29 -12.84 -31.70
C ILE A 489 27.68 -12.94 -32.35
N LEU A 490 28.08 -11.90 -33.09
CA LEU A 490 29.38 -11.82 -33.74
C LEU A 490 30.53 -11.72 -32.72
N THR A 491 30.41 -10.85 -31.70
CA THR A 491 31.44 -10.70 -30.66
C THR A 491 31.53 -11.93 -29.74
N GLY A 492 30.42 -12.60 -29.42
CA GLY A 492 30.43 -13.85 -28.67
C GLY A 492 31.12 -14.99 -29.43
N ALA A 493 30.93 -15.06 -30.76
CA ALA A 493 31.66 -16.01 -31.61
C ALA A 493 33.16 -15.68 -31.67
N ILE A 494 33.49 -14.40 -31.83
CA ILE A 494 34.85 -13.83 -31.77
C ILE A 494 35.53 -14.19 -30.44
N PHE A 495 34.85 -14.00 -29.32
CA PHE A 495 35.33 -14.33 -27.97
C PHE A 495 35.77 -15.79 -27.88
N MET A 496 34.94 -16.70 -28.41
CA MET A 496 35.24 -18.14 -28.39
C MET A 496 36.42 -18.52 -29.31
N ILE A 497 36.55 -17.86 -30.45
CA ILE A 497 37.67 -18.06 -31.39
C ILE A 497 38.98 -17.52 -30.81
N PHE A 498 38.97 -16.36 -30.15
CA PHE A 498 40.17 -15.73 -29.59
C PHE A 498 40.67 -16.37 -28.29
N HIS A 499 39.80 -17.06 -27.53
CA HIS A 499 40.21 -17.86 -26.37
C HIS A 499 41.22 -18.98 -26.75
N PHE A 500 41.30 -19.33 -28.04
CA PHE A 500 42.23 -20.32 -28.58
C PHE A 500 43.66 -19.77 -28.81
N PHE A 501 43.85 -18.45 -28.95
CA PHE A 501 45.15 -17.81 -29.26
C PHE A 501 45.64 -16.94 -28.09
N GLN A 502 46.12 -17.59 -27.03
CA GLN A 502 46.18 -17.02 -25.68
C GLN A 502 47.23 -15.93 -25.38
N VAL A 503 48.20 -15.60 -26.23
CA VAL A 503 49.33 -14.75 -25.76
C VAL A 503 49.54 -13.43 -26.51
N THR A 504 49.09 -13.27 -27.76
CA THR A 504 49.45 -12.07 -28.56
C THR A 504 48.29 -11.09 -28.83
N ILE A 505 47.03 -11.49 -28.57
CA ILE A 505 45.82 -10.65 -28.82
C ILE A 505 45.10 -10.37 -27.50
N LEU A 506 45.82 -9.82 -26.52
CA LEU A 506 45.26 -9.56 -25.20
C LEU A 506 44.81 -8.11 -25.04
N LEU A 507 45.64 -7.13 -25.47
CA LEU A 507 45.32 -5.70 -25.40
C LEU A 507 44.11 -5.29 -26.24
N LEU A 508 43.99 -5.82 -27.46
CA LEU A 508 42.84 -5.58 -28.33
C LEU A 508 41.55 -6.18 -27.78
N ASN A 509 41.62 -7.37 -27.17
CA ASN A 509 40.46 -8.00 -26.54
C ASN A 509 40.02 -7.26 -25.26
N TYR A 510 40.94 -6.67 -24.48
CA TYR A 510 40.56 -5.87 -23.30
C TYR A 510 39.76 -4.62 -23.66
N ILE A 511 40.25 -3.88 -24.67
CA ILE A 511 39.58 -2.67 -25.16
C ILE A 511 38.21 -3.07 -25.72
N ASN A 512 38.17 -4.13 -26.54
CA ASN A 512 36.93 -4.64 -27.10
C ASN A 512 35.91 -4.99 -26.01
N GLU A 513 36.27 -5.76 -24.98
CA GLU A 513 35.35 -6.18 -23.91
C GLU A 513 34.82 -5.03 -23.04
N PHE A 514 35.67 -4.07 -22.67
CA PHE A 514 35.23 -2.89 -21.91
C PHE A 514 34.15 -2.11 -22.68
N PHE A 515 34.44 -1.80 -23.95
CA PHE A 515 33.53 -1.04 -24.79
C PHE A 515 32.27 -1.85 -25.14
N HIS A 516 32.41 -3.16 -25.32
CA HIS A 516 31.32 -4.08 -25.61
C HIS A 516 30.29 -4.17 -24.49
N LEU A 517 30.74 -4.43 -23.25
CA LEU A 517 29.85 -4.50 -22.09
C LEU A 517 29.18 -3.14 -21.83
N ARG A 518 29.94 -2.06 -21.90
CA ARG A 518 29.37 -0.71 -21.78
C ARG A 518 28.31 -0.45 -22.85
N LEU A 519 28.57 -0.80 -24.10
CA LEU A 519 27.63 -0.63 -25.20
C LEU A 519 26.36 -1.48 -25.00
N GLN A 520 26.49 -2.71 -24.52
CA GLN A 520 25.37 -3.60 -24.20
C GLN A 520 24.44 -2.97 -23.18
N PHE A 521 24.97 -2.57 -22.03
CA PHE A 521 24.18 -1.98 -20.96
C PHE A 521 23.53 -0.66 -21.38
N VAL A 522 24.24 0.20 -22.13
CA VAL A 522 23.66 1.46 -22.62
C VAL A 522 22.55 1.21 -23.64
N THR A 523 22.74 0.31 -24.61
CA THR A 523 21.75 0.09 -25.68
C THR A 523 20.49 -0.57 -25.17
N PHE A 524 20.62 -1.63 -24.37
CA PHE A 524 19.47 -2.28 -23.73
C PHE A 524 18.86 -1.42 -22.62
N GLY A 525 19.66 -0.63 -21.90
CA GLY A 525 19.17 0.36 -20.92
C GLY A 525 18.33 1.46 -21.57
N ILE A 526 18.79 2.04 -22.68
CA ILE A 526 18.01 3.02 -23.46
C ILE A 526 16.71 2.38 -23.99
N ALA A 527 16.78 1.15 -24.50
CA ALA A 527 15.60 0.46 -25.02
C ALA A 527 14.57 0.20 -23.90
N GLY A 528 15.01 -0.31 -22.75
CA GLY A 528 14.17 -0.56 -21.58
C GLY A 528 13.57 0.73 -21.01
N ALA A 529 14.40 1.73 -20.74
CA ALA A 529 13.95 3.01 -20.18
C ALA A 529 12.93 3.71 -21.08
N LYS A 530 13.15 3.74 -22.41
CA LYS A 530 12.18 4.30 -23.36
C LYS A 530 10.88 3.52 -23.42
N LEU A 531 10.96 2.19 -23.40
CA LEU A 531 9.77 1.35 -23.42
C LEU A 531 8.90 1.64 -22.18
N VAL A 532 9.52 1.76 -21.01
CA VAL A 532 8.82 1.95 -19.73
C VAL A 532 8.25 3.34 -19.60
N THR A 533 9.01 4.38 -19.97
CA THR A 533 8.50 5.76 -20.05
C THR A 533 7.26 5.84 -20.93
N ARG A 534 7.27 5.17 -22.10
CA ARG A 534 6.11 5.12 -23.00
C ARG A 534 4.94 4.35 -22.41
N LEU A 535 5.19 3.17 -21.83
CA LEU A 535 4.15 2.36 -21.20
C LEU A 535 3.49 3.12 -20.05
N ARG A 536 4.27 3.77 -19.19
CA ARG A 536 3.76 4.58 -18.07
C ARG A 536 2.96 5.78 -18.56
N SER A 537 3.49 6.55 -19.51
CA SER A 537 2.80 7.70 -20.11
C SER A 537 1.46 7.28 -20.76
N LYS A 538 1.48 6.20 -21.56
CA LYS A 538 0.28 5.68 -22.24
C LYS A 538 -0.73 5.09 -21.27
N SER A 539 -0.28 4.37 -20.24
CA SER A 539 -1.16 3.82 -19.20
C SER A 539 -1.83 4.94 -18.42
N PHE A 540 -1.06 5.95 -18.01
CA PHE A 540 -1.59 7.14 -17.32
C PHE A 540 -2.62 7.88 -18.17
N ALA A 541 -2.31 8.12 -19.45
CA ALA A 541 -3.24 8.73 -20.39
C ALA A 541 -4.50 7.89 -20.62
N CYS A 542 -4.38 6.55 -20.64
CA CYS A 542 -5.51 5.65 -20.78
C CYS A 542 -6.41 5.68 -19.54
N PHE A 543 -5.83 5.63 -18.33
CA PHE A 543 -6.61 5.75 -17.09
C PHE A 543 -7.36 7.08 -17.01
N LEU A 544 -6.75 8.20 -17.41
CA LEU A 544 -7.43 9.50 -17.44
C LEU A 544 -8.61 9.57 -18.42
N ARG A 545 -8.70 8.65 -19.39
CA ARG A 545 -9.82 8.56 -20.35
C ARG A 545 -10.91 7.57 -19.91
N GLN A 546 -10.65 6.75 -18.90
CA GLN A 546 -11.64 5.79 -18.41
C GLN A 546 -12.80 6.52 -17.72
N GLU A 547 -13.99 5.93 -17.83
CA GLU A 547 -15.17 6.40 -17.11
C GLU A 547 -14.95 6.28 -15.59
N VAL A 548 -15.60 7.16 -14.82
CA VAL A 548 -15.50 7.14 -13.35
C VAL A 548 -15.93 5.78 -12.78
N ALA A 549 -16.90 5.11 -13.40
CA ALA A 549 -17.36 3.78 -13.01
C ALA A 549 -16.27 2.69 -13.05
N TYR A 550 -15.22 2.87 -13.87
CA TYR A 550 -14.06 1.96 -13.89
C TYR A 550 -13.33 1.94 -12.54
N PHE A 551 -13.25 3.11 -11.89
CA PHE A 551 -12.54 3.33 -10.62
C PHE A 551 -13.39 3.00 -9.39
N ASP A 552 -14.69 2.82 -9.54
CA ASP A 552 -15.58 2.39 -8.46
C ASP A 552 -15.45 0.87 -8.16
N ARG A 553 -14.73 0.11 -9.02
CA ARG A 553 -14.43 -1.31 -8.78
C ARG A 553 -13.32 -1.46 -7.73
N PRO A 554 -13.46 -2.38 -6.75
CA PRO A 554 -12.47 -2.54 -5.68
C PRO A 554 -11.06 -2.94 -6.19
N GLU A 555 -11.00 -3.62 -7.34
CA GLU A 555 -9.76 -4.00 -8.02
C GLU A 555 -8.98 -2.80 -8.59
N ASN A 556 -9.67 -1.70 -8.88
CA ASN A 556 -9.16 -0.50 -9.54
C ASN A 556 -9.08 0.70 -8.59
N SER A 557 -8.80 0.44 -7.32
CA SER A 557 -8.56 1.52 -6.35
C SER A 557 -7.38 2.39 -6.79
N SER A 558 -7.35 3.65 -6.34
CA SER A 558 -6.26 4.59 -6.65
C SER A 558 -4.89 4.03 -6.27
N GLY A 559 -4.81 3.32 -5.13
CA GLY A 559 -3.61 2.60 -4.70
C GLY A 559 -3.22 1.50 -5.69
N ALA A 560 -4.16 0.64 -6.09
CA ALA A 560 -3.90 -0.45 -7.04
C ALA A 560 -3.40 0.07 -8.40
N ILE A 561 -3.98 1.14 -8.93
CA ILE A 561 -3.56 1.74 -10.20
C ILE A 561 -2.16 2.37 -10.08
N CYS A 562 -1.86 3.05 -8.97
CA CYS A 562 -0.51 3.55 -8.69
C CYS A 562 0.51 2.42 -8.61
N THR A 563 0.16 1.29 -7.98
CA THR A 563 1.01 0.09 -7.95
C THR A 563 1.22 -0.47 -9.37
N GLN A 564 0.17 -0.53 -10.20
CA GLN A 564 0.30 -0.98 -11.60
C GLN A 564 1.22 -0.07 -12.44
N LEU A 565 1.09 1.25 -12.31
CA LEU A 565 1.99 2.23 -12.97
C LEU A 565 3.44 2.14 -12.47
N SER A 566 3.63 1.65 -11.25
CA SER A 566 4.93 1.50 -10.61
C SER A 566 5.57 0.15 -10.80
N SER A 567 5.11 -0.86 -10.06
CA SER A 567 5.77 -2.17 -10.00
C SER A 567 5.60 -2.95 -11.29
N ASN A 568 4.43 -2.93 -11.93
CA ASN A 568 4.20 -3.73 -13.13
C ASN A 568 4.98 -3.16 -14.33
N ALA A 569 5.02 -1.83 -14.46
CA ALA A 569 5.86 -1.18 -15.46
C ALA A 569 7.35 -1.44 -15.22
N ALA A 570 7.81 -1.42 -13.96
CA ALA A 570 9.19 -1.75 -13.61
C ALA A 570 9.53 -3.23 -13.89
N ALA A 571 8.59 -4.15 -13.65
CA ALA A 571 8.78 -5.57 -13.99
C ALA A 571 8.96 -5.77 -15.51
N ILE A 572 8.25 -4.99 -16.33
CA ILE A 572 8.43 -5.00 -17.78
C ILE A 572 9.80 -4.41 -18.17
N GLU A 573 10.27 -3.35 -17.50
CA GLU A 573 11.63 -2.81 -17.66
C GLU A 573 12.68 -3.88 -17.42
N ASP A 574 12.56 -4.58 -16.31
CA ASP A 574 13.48 -5.63 -15.90
C ASP A 574 13.56 -6.74 -16.94
N MET A 575 12.44 -7.12 -17.55
CA MET A 575 12.41 -8.15 -18.60
C MET A 575 12.90 -7.66 -19.95
N ALA A 576 12.53 -6.44 -20.39
CA ALA A 576 12.80 -5.92 -21.73
C ALA A 576 14.09 -5.09 -21.84
N GLY A 577 14.71 -4.75 -20.71
CA GLY A 577 15.94 -3.99 -20.62
C GLY A 577 17.20 -4.86 -20.63
N THR A 578 18.12 -4.58 -19.72
CA THR A 578 19.48 -5.17 -19.67
C THR A 578 19.47 -6.70 -19.50
N ARG A 579 18.48 -7.27 -18.79
CA ARG A 579 18.38 -8.73 -18.60
C ARG A 579 18.15 -9.48 -19.91
N LEU A 580 17.38 -8.92 -20.84
CA LEU A 580 17.18 -9.53 -22.16
C LEU A 580 18.51 -9.67 -22.90
N GLY A 581 19.37 -8.64 -22.81
CA GLY A 581 20.72 -8.69 -23.33
C GLY A 581 21.56 -9.82 -22.73
N ILE A 582 21.46 -10.03 -21.41
CA ILE A 582 22.17 -11.11 -20.70
C ILE A 582 21.64 -12.49 -21.15
N ILE A 583 20.33 -12.65 -21.33
CA ILE A 583 19.73 -13.90 -21.83
C ILE A 583 20.20 -14.19 -23.26
N CYS A 584 20.15 -13.20 -24.14
CA CYS A 584 20.64 -13.33 -25.51
C CYS A 584 22.14 -13.71 -25.54
N GLN A 585 22.94 -13.10 -24.68
CA GLN A 585 24.36 -13.44 -24.51
C GLN A 585 24.54 -14.89 -24.05
N ALA A 586 23.83 -15.32 -23.01
CA ALA A 586 23.92 -16.67 -22.48
C ALA A 586 23.53 -17.74 -23.50
N LEU A 587 22.47 -17.51 -24.28
CA LEU A 587 22.04 -18.40 -25.36
C LEU A 587 23.06 -18.47 -26.49
N SER A 588 23.61 -17.31 -26.90
CA SER A 588 24.65 -17.24 -27.92
C SER A 588 25.90 -18.01 -27.47
N MET A 589 26.42 -17.72 -26.28
CA MET A 589 27.61 -18.37 -25.72
C MET A 589 27.42 -19.88 -25.56
N SER A 590 26.25 -20.33 -25.10
CA SER A 590 25.96 -21.76 -24.98
C SER A 590 25.93 -22.45 -26.34
N THR A 591 25.30 -21.81 -27.33
CA THR A 591 25.17 -22.37 -28.70
C THR A 591 26.52 -22.50 -29.37
N PHE A 592 27.32 -21.42 -29.40
CA PHE A 592 28.69 -21.49 -29.94
C PHE A 592 29.57 -22.46 -29.13
N GLY A 593 29.39 -22.47 -27.80
CA GLY A 593 29.95 -23.43 -26.85
C GLY A 593 29.88 -24.87 -27.33
N PHE A 594 28.66 -25.34 -27.52
CA PHE A 594 28.40 -26.70 -27.99
C PHE A 594 28.84 -26.92 -29.44
N LEU A 595 28.65 -25.95 -30.33
CA LEU A 595 29.05 -26.09 -31.75
C LEU A 595 30.56 -26.31 -31.90
N LEU A 596 31.39 -25.52 -31.22
CA LEU A 596 32.84 -25.75 -31.24
C LEU A 596 33.22 -27.03 -30.50
N GLY A 597 32.54 -27.37 -29.40
CA GLY A 597 32.75 -28.64 -28.71
C GLY A 597 32.56 -29.83 -29.65
N PHE A 598 31.43 -29.87 -30.36
CA PHE A 598 31.13 -30.93 -31.34
C PHE A 598 32.12 -30.94 -32.52
N PHE A 599 32.60 -29.78 -32.94
CA PHE A 599 33.60 -29.66 -34.00
C PHE A 599 34.94 -30.29 -33.60
N TYR A 600 35.43 -30.04 -32.37
CA TYR A 600 36.73 -30.54 -31.92
C TYR A 600 36.68 -31.96 -31.36
N ASN A 601 35.73 -32.25 -30.47
CA ASN A 601 35.58 -33.57 -29.87
C ASN A 601 34.12 -33.85 -29.49
N TRP A 602 33.42 -34.54 -30.39
CA TRP A 602 32.01 -34.88 -30.19
C TRP A 602 31.79 -35.83 -29.00
N GLN A 603 32.75 -36.70 -28.68
CA GLN A 603 32.62 -37.68 -27.59
C GLN A 603 32.63 -36.99 -26.22
N LEU A 604 33.60 -36.12 -25.98
CA LEU A 604 33.69 -35.33 -24.74
C LEU A 604 32.51 -34.35 -24.63
N THR A 605 32.09 -33.77 -25.75
CA THR A 605 30.96 -32.82 -25.76
C THR A 605 29.64 -33.51 -25.41
N MET A 606 29.42 -34.76 -25.86
CA MET A 606 28.23 -35.53 -25.48
C MET A 606 28.17 -35.83 -23.98
N ILE A 607 29.33 -36.09 -23.34
CA ILE A 607 29.41 -36.32 -21.89
C ILE A 607 29.02 -35.04 -21.13
N ILE A 608 29.45 -33.86 -21.58
CA ILE A 608 29.11 -32.56 -20.96
C ILE A 608 27.66 -32.15 -21.23
N ALA A 609 27.11 -32.49 -22.40
CA ALA A 609 25.77 -32.10 -22.80
C ALA A 609 24.67 -32.77 -21.94
N ILE A 610 24.88 -34.00 -21.48
CA ILE A 610 23.87 -34.76 -20.72
C ILE A 610 23.56 -34.07 -19.37
N PRO A 611 24.53 -33.77 -18.48
CA PRO A 611 24.28 -33.02 -17.25
C PRO A 611 23.66 -31.65 -17.50
N PHE A 612 24.07 -30.94 -18.56
CA PHE A 612 23.51 -29.64 -18.93
C PHE A 612 22.01 -29.73 -19.21
N VAL A 613 21.57 -30.71 -20.00
CA VAL A 613 20.15 -30.91 -20.31
C VAL A 613 19.34 -31.27 -19.05
N ILE A 614 19.88 -32.13 -18.18
CA ILE A 614 19.22 -32.51 -16.92
C ILE A 614 19.00 -31.29 -16.02
N VAL A 615 20.04 -30.47 -15.84
CA VAL A 615 19.97 -29.20 -15.09
C VAL A 615 18.97 -28.24 -15.72
N LEU A 616 18.97 -28.12 -17.06
CA LEU A 616 18.06 -27.22 -17.77
C LEU A 616 16.59 -27.65 -17.55
N ILE A 617 16.29 -28.94 -17.62
CA ILE A 617 14.94 -29.46 -17.34
C ILE A 617 14.58 -29.21 -15.87
N ALA A 618 15.47 -29.49 -14.93
CA ALA A 618 15.24 -29.27 -13.51
C ALA A 618 14.95 -27.80 -13.18
N THR A 619 15.70 -26.87 -13.78
CA THR A 619 15.50 -25.42 -13.61
C THR A 619 14.19 -24.94 -14.24
N ILE A 620 13.80 -25.45 -15.41
CA ILE A 620 12.49 -25.11 -16.01
C ILE A 620 11.33 -25.59 -15.11
N ILE A 621 11.42 -26.81 -14.58
CA ILE A 621 10.42 -27.36 -13.66
C ILE A 621 10.34 -26.52 -12.38
N GLU A 622 11.50 -26.17 -11.81
CA GLU A 622 11.59 -25.32 -10.62
C GLU A 622 10.94 -23.95 -10.85
N ILE A 623 11.29 -23.24 -11.93
CA ILE A 623 10.71 -21.92 -12.25
C ILE A 623 9.19 -21.99 -12.35
N ARG A 624 8.64 -23.02 -13.01
CA ARG A 624 7.19 -23.20 -13.18
C ARG A 624 6.48 -23.52 -11.87
N LEU A 625 7.04 -24.41 -11.06
CA LEU A 625 6.43 -24.83 -9.80
C LEU A 625 6.54 -23.74 -8.73
N SER A 626 7.70 -23.09 -8.64
CA SER A 626 7.98 -22.00 -7.71
C SER A 626 7.09 -20.78 -8.00
N SER A 627 6.95 -20.41 -9.28
CA SER A 627 6.03 -19.31 -9.66
C SER A 627 4.58 -19.60 -9.27
N TRP A 628 4.07 -20.81 -9.51
CA TRP A 628 2.72 -21.20 -9.10
C TRP A 628 2.52 -21.14 -7.57
N LEU A 629 3.46 -21.71 -6.80
CA LEU A 629 3.41 -21.68 -5.33
C LEU A 629 3.48 -20.24 -4.78
N LYS A 630 4.34 -19.41 -5.38
CA LYS A 630 4.50 -18.01 -4.99
C LYS A 630 3.26 -17.18 -5.27
N THR A 631 2.54 -17.45 -6.37
CA THR A 631 1.24 -16.80 -6.64
C THR A 631 0.21 -17.11 -5.55
N GLN A 632 0.16 -18.35 -5.05
CA GLN A 632 -0.76 -18.72 -3.96
C GLN A 632 -0.40 -18.00 -2.65
N SER A 633 0.88 -17.95 -2.29
CA SER A 633 1.34 -17.21 -1.09
C SER A 633 1.05 -15.71 -1.19
N ASN A 634 1.35 -15.11 -2.34
CA ASN A 634 1.11 -13.68 -2.59
C ASN A 634 -0.38 -13.31 -2.50
N LEU A 635 -1.30 -14.20 -2.89
CA LEU A 635 -2.73 -13.97 -2.78
C LEU A 635 -3.17 -13.81 -1.31
N VAL A 636 -2.75 -14.74 -0.44
CA VAL A 636 -3.07 -14.69 0.99
C VAL A 636 -2.40 -13.49 1.66
N HIS A 637 -1.15 -13.18 1.28
CA HIS A 637 -0.45 -11.99 1.76
C HIS A 637 -1.17 -10.69 1.36
N SER A 638 -1.66 -10.61 0.12
CA SER A 638 -2.44 -9.46 -0.34
C SER A 638 -3.72 -9.28 0.48
N GLN A 639 -4.45 -10.35 0.78
CA GLN A 639 -5.65 -10.28 1.61
C GLN A 639 -5.33 -9.80 3.04
N ALA A 640 -4.24 -10.30 3.64
CA ALA A 640 -3.80 -9.87 4.96
C ALA A 640 -3.43 -8.38 4.96
N SER A 641 -2.73 -7.92 3.92
CA SER A 641 -2.37 -6.52 3.74
C SER A 641 -3.60 -5.63 3.56
N THR A 642 -4.60 -6.04 2.77
CA THR A 642 -5.87 -5.31 2.61
C THR A 642 -6.59 -5.15 3.95
N LEU A 643 -6.70 -6.23 4.73
CA LEU A 643 -7.30 -6.19 6.08
C LEU A 643 -6.54 -5.20 6.99
N ALA A 644 -5.20 -5.26 7.01
CA ALA A 644 -4.39 -4.35 7.82
C ALA A 644 -4.61 -2.87 7.44
N VAL A 645 -4.63 -2.55 6.14
CA VAL A 645 -4.87 -1.19 5.65
C VAL A 645 -6.26 -0.70 6.06
N GLU A 646 -7.28 -1.54 5.89
CA GLU A 646 -8.65 -1.20 6.27
C GLU A 646 -8.78 -0.90 7.77
N VAL A 647 -8.16 -1.72 8.62
CA VAL A 647 -8.17 -1.60 10.08
C VAL A 647 -7.44 -0.33 10.53
N ILE A 648 -6.25 -0.05 9.98
CA ILE A 648 -5.46 1.14 10.33
C ILE A 648 -6.19 2.41 9.91
N THR A 649 -6.75 2.42 8.70
CA THR A 649 -7.50 3.57 8.16
C THR A 649 -8.74 3.87 9.02
N ASN A 650 -9.37 2.83 9.58
CA ASN A 650 -10.58 2.93 10.39
C ASN A 650 -10.32 2.66 11.89
N MET A 651 -9.10 2.91 12.37
CA MET A 651 -8.66 2.55 13.73
C MET A 651 -9.56 3.12 14.83
N ARG A 652 -10.14 4.30 14.61
CA ARG A 652 -11.10 4.91 15.54
C ARG A 652 -12.33 4.02 15.73
N THR A 653 -12.89 3.47 14.66
CA THR A 653 -14.05 2.56 14.72
C THR A 653 -13.67 1.23 15.37
N VAL A 654 -12.47 0.72 15.08
CA VAL A 654 -11.96 -0.52 15.71
C VAL A 654 -11.84 -0.35 17.22
N LYS A 655 -11.25 0.77 17.69
CA LYS A 655 -11.14 1.08 19.13
C LYS A 655 -12.49 1.33 19.81
N GLN A 656 -13.43 1.98 19.11
CA GLN A 656 -14.81 2.16 19.56
C GLN A 656 -15.52 0.82 19.82
N LEU A 657 -15.29 -0.16 18.95
CA LEU A 657 -15.91 -1.47 19.05
C LEU A 657 -15.15 -2.40 20.02
N SER A 658 -13.92 -2.04 20.42
CA SER A 658 -13.04 -2.86 21.27
C SER A 658 -12.73 -4.23 20.64
N MET A 659 -12.43 -4.18 19.34
CA MET A 659 -12.22 -5.33 18.44
C MET A 659 -10.74 -5.59 18.10
N GLU A 660 -9.82 -4.90 18.77
CA GLU A 660 -8.39 -4.92 18.45
C GLU A 660 -7.80 -6.33 18.53
N ILE A 661 -8.17 -7.09 19.57
CA ILE A 661 -7.62 -8.44 19.83
C ILE A 661 -8.12 -9.43 18.77
N GLU A 662 -9.40 -9.37 18.45
CA GLU A 662 -10.06 -10.29 17.53
C GLU A 662 -9.54 -10.09 16.10
N ILE A 663 -9.38 -8.83 15.68
CA ILE A 663 -8.78 -8.49 14.38
C ILE A 663 -7.31 -8.90 14.33
N LEU A 664 -6.56 -8.70 15.41
CA LEU A 664 -5.16 -9.13 15.51
C LEU A 664 -5.03 -10.65 15.39
N GLN A 665 -5.92 -11.41 16.03
CA GLN A 665 -5.95 -12.87 15.91
C GLN A 665 -6.28 -13.32 14.47
N GLN A 666 -7.24 -12.66 13.82
CA GLN A 666 -7.56 -12.91 12.41
C GLN A 666 -6.34 -12.64 11.51
N TYR A 667 -5.68 -11.51 11.70
CA TYR A 667 -4.46 -11.16 10.96
C TYR A 667 -3.33 -12.17 11.19
N SER A 668 -3.09 -12.56 12.46
CA SER A 668 -2.07 -13.56 12.82
C SER A 668 -2.31 -14.90 12.12
N ASN A 669 -3.56 -15.38 12.08
CA ASN A 669 -3.92 -16.62 11.39
C ASN A 669 -3.63 -16.54 9.88
N MET A 670 -3.85 -15.38 9.24
CA MET A 670 -3.53 -15.19 7.83
C MET A 670 -2.02 -15.18 7.58
N ILE A 671 -1.24 -14.53 8.44
CA ILE A 671 0.22 -14.52 8.34
C ILE A 671 0.82 -15.92 8.55
N ASP A 672 0.28 -16.73 9.47
CA ASP A 672 0.71 -18.12 9.65
C ASP A 672 0.45 -18.97 8.40
N GLN A 673 -0.65 -18.72 7.68
CA GLN A 673 -0.93 -19.37 6.40
C GLN A 673 0.09 -18.95 5.32
N VAL A 674 0.45 -17.66 5.26
CA VAL A 674 1.51 -17.18 4.37
C VAL A 674 2.83 -17.91 4.66
N LEU A 675 3.22 -18.02 5.94
CA LEU A 675 4.45 -18.72 6.33
C LEU A 675 4.47 -20.19 5.87
N LYS A 676 3.35 -20.89 6.00
CA LYS A 676 3.22 -22.30 5.56
C LYS A 676 3.29 -22.47 4.05
N LEU A 677 2.88 -21.47 3.27
CA LEU A 677 2.93 -21.52 1.81
C LEU A 677 4.32 -21.09 1.28
N SER A 678 4.97 -20.14 1.96
CA SER A 678 6.26 -19.56 1.57
C SER A 678 7.50 -20.39 1.92
N TRP A 679 7.41 -21.60 2.44
CA TRP A 679 8.63 -22.43 2.62
C TRP A 679 8.88 -23.38 1.43
N ARG A 680 7.81 -23.78 0.74
CA ARG A 680 7.86 -24.79 -0.33
C ARG A 680 8.64 -24.35 -1.57
N PRO A 681 8.43 -23.14 -2.13
CA PRO A 681 9.20 -22.69 -3.30
C PRO A 681 10.71 -22.61 -2.99
N GLU A 682 11.06 -22.18 -1.79
CA GLU A 682 12.41 -21.97 -1.31
C GLU A 682 13.15 -23.29 -1.14
N ALA A 683 12.48 -24.31 -0.61
CA ALA A 683 13.03 -25.66 -0.53
C ALA A 683 13.28 -26.26 -1.92
N LEU A 684 12.34 -26.09 -2.86
CA LEU A 684 12.49 -26.54 -4.24
C LEU A 684 13.69 -25.86 -4.92
N PHE A 685 13.77 -24.54 -4.82
CA PHE A 685 14.90 -23.77 -5.33
C PHE A 685 16.24 -24.28 -4.77
N ALA A 686 16.33 -24.49 -3.46
CA ALA A 686 17.54 -24.99 -2.82
C ALA A 686 17.96 -26.37 -3.34
N THR A 687 17.00 -27.28 -3.56
CA THR A 687 17.30 -28.63 -4.10
C THR A 687 17.84 -28.58 -5.53
N VAL A 688 17.24 -27.77 -6.41
CA VAL A 688 17.69 -27.64 -7.81
C VAL A 688 19.03 -26.92 -7.88
N PHE A 689 19.23 -25.89 -7.06
CA PHE A 689 20.51 -25.20 -6.96
C PHE A 689 21.63 -26.13 -6.47
N GLY A 690 21.35 -26.96 -5.46
CA GLY A 690 22.30 -27.98 -5.00
C GLY A 690 22.63 -29.01 -6.08
N LEU A 691 21.62 -29.49 -6.83
CA LEU A 691 21.81 -30.40 -7.95
C LEU A 691 22.70 -29.80 -9.05
N TYR A 692 22.50 -28.52 -9.37
CA TYR A 692 23.32 -27.80 -10.35
C TYR A 692 24.81 -27.84 -9.98
N TRP A 693 25.17 -27.49 -8.74
CA TRP A 693 26.56 -27.48 -8.30
C TRP A 693 27.16 -28.88 -8.22
N ALA A 694 26.37 -29.87 -7.77
CA ALA A 694 26.80 -31.27 -7.74
C ALA A 694 27.08 -31.81 -9.15
N MET A 695 26.18 -31.55 -10.11
CA MET A 695 26.35 -31.94 -11.51
C MET A 695 27.53 -31.23 -12.17
N SER A 696 27.68 -29.92 -11.95
CA SER A 696 28.83 -29.15 -12.46
C SER A 696 30.16 -29.73 -11.97
N SER A 697 30.25 -30.05 -10.67
CA SER A 697 31.45 -30.66 -10.07
C SER A 697 31.72 -32.08 -10.59
N LEU A 698 30.67 -32.88 -10.77
CA LEU A 698 30.77 -34.22 -11.37
C LEU A 698 31.28 -34.15 -12.81
N THR A 699 30.78 -33.19 -13.59
CA THR A 699 31.19 -33.01 -14.99
C THR A 699 32.66 -32.63 -15.08
N LEU A 700 33.14 -31.74 -14.18
CA LEU A 700 34.55 -31.37 -14.08
C LEU A 700 35.44 -32.53 -13.62
N GLY A 701 34.96 -33.42 -12.76
CA GLY A 701 35.72 -34.58 -12.30
C GLY A 701 35.76 -35.75 -13.29
N LEU A 702 34.84 -35.79 -14.26
CA LEU A 702 34.82 -36.78 -15.36
C LEU A 702 35.72 -36.37 -16.54
N LEU A 703 36.03 -35.07 -16.67
CA LEU A 703 36.97 -34.49 -17.62
C LEU A 703 38.40 -34.55 -17.08
#